data_AF-A0A928SZA8-F1
#
_entry.id   AF-A0A928SZA8-F1
#
_cell.length_a   1.000
_cell.length_b   1.000
_cell.length_c   1.000
_cell.angle_alpha   90.00
_cell.angle_beta   90.00
_cell.angle_gamma   90.00
#
_symmetry.space_group_name_H-M   'P 1'
#
loop_
_entity.id
_entity.type
_entity.pdbx_description
1 polymer ?
#
loop_
_entity_poly.entity_id
_entity_poly.type
_entity_poly.pdbx_seq_one_letter_code
_entity_poly.pdbx_strand_id
1 'polypeptide(L)'
;MGRAFSGLVGAGALGALLAGACGSDDEAEALRRAKLAEGCVINSDCSQKPDPLICAFRLCHIQCQTSEDCDPGLRCVLGDKPEHVCQLPEEVNCTYNSDCPGTQICGIDGECRDACKGDVDCVEGQLCITGTCADPDELVKGQLPRKLALDGGTGLPCSYHSDCPGEQVCRPNGSCGYECKADKDCAAGGCVKAKADDAFGKCGGGPTQLPEHCKTGVKDGDESAVDCGGSCYPCPSGSDCGKAGDCASQVCTATTCQEPTCSDGVRNGSESGVDCGGAACPACPPQQTCVNPSDCGTGVCKAGLCVEAGCADGQKNGKESDVDCGGGGCPPCDATKSCVVGGDCTSGACVSFSCTQPSCTDSLKNGNETGVDCGGTCKPCGSGAACTQATDCASGVCASNTCAAATCTDTAKNGAETDVDCGGPDCPKCAAGKSCAQASDCSAGACSGNVCKTTFKLTVTPAGSGAGSVKSDVGGIDCGATCSADVADGTTVVLTGTAASGSTFSGWSGGGCSGTGTCSVTVSAAVTVTATFGGTAPGGTVSSKTLLSPSANPASPAVATVDASGNVVTAGAFMYSTDFGGGPLQPVGTDGYVAKYTAALGYVWARKLTGNGAQAVHQAVTEPGGDVIVAGVSAAANNVDLGGGLTTCGANALLLARYAAGSGQHVWSKCAGVNVSSVRAMALDGAGNFVIAGSLSAGTTDFGAGPMTVQGSDMYLAVFSVASGAVVSSKRFGGAGDDVGMDLARTTGGWLLVGGCAGSVDFGSGKITTGLGAEDICVARMDAAFSPIWVRQIGGLLDDRGRAAGFTPGGKPLVAAGFRDQVDFDTGIADISKGQEDIVLLRFNDASGALEWHKVFGDDGNSRVEDLAVDPTTGAITLVGEFSFNGPSFGGPTLSNNGASVFAVKLDAAASHVFTKSHLGSSSGGYAVDAVTLNASGGAVYTIRSNSGGWVGSGVFVLAP
;
A
#
# COMPACT_ATOMS: atom_id res chain seq x y z
N MET A 1 0.52 22.24 -56.54
CA MET A 1 1.98 22.23 -56.32
C MET A 1 2.48 23.68 -56.40
N GLY A 2 3.25 24.24 -55.46
CA GLY A 2 3.60 23.74 -54.12
C GLY A 2 4.69 24.59 -53.43
N ARG A 3 4.77 24.48 -52.09
CA ARG A 3 5.87 24.87 -51.18
C ARG A 3 6.20 26.37 -50.91
N ALA A 4 5.89 26.75 -49.66
CA ALA A 4 6.82 27.24 -48.62
C ALA A 4 7.10 28.76 -48.41
N PHE A 5 6.87 29.19 -47.15
CA PHE A 5 7.79 29.90 -46.20
C PHE A 5 8.92 30.80 -46.74
N SER A 6 9.24 31.98 -46.16
CA SER A 6 8.69 32.77 -45.03
C SER A 6 9.32 34.19 -44.99
N GLY A 7 8.78 35.16 -44.23
CA GLY A 7 9.49 36.43 -43.96
C GLY A 7 8.66 37.59 -43.35
N LEU A 8 9.03 38.04 -42.15
CA LEU A 8 8.35 39.01 -41.25
C LEU A 8 8.28 40.48 -41.73
N VAL A 9 7.24 41.20 -41.25
CA VAL A 9 7.24 42.53 -40.53
C VAL A 9 5.78 42.99 -40.26
N GLY A 10 5.40 43.71 -39.18
CA GLY A 10 6.12 44.06 -37.95
C GLY A 10 5.59 45.33 -37.23
N ALA A 11 4.81 45.18 -36.13
CA ALA A 11 4.18 46.24 -35.27
C ALA A 11 3.12 47.13 -35.97
N GLY A 12 2.12 47.78 -35.33
CA GLY A 12 1.59 47.90 -33.94
C GLY A 12 0.43 48.95 -33.93
N ALA A 13 -0.30 49.34 -32.88
CA ALA A 13 -0.48 48.91 -31.46
C ALA A 13 -1.74 49.62 -30.85
N LEU A 14 -2.16 49.29 -29.61
CA LEU A 14 -3.37 49.76 -28.86
C LEU A 14 -4.74 49.28 -29.44
N GLY A 15 -5.80 48.99 -28.67
CA GLY A 15 -5.99 48.89 -27.20
C GLY A 15 -7.47 49.07 -26.77
N ALA A 16 -7.89 48.34 -25.73
CA ALA A 16 -9.14 48.49 -24.91
C ALA A 16 -10.45 47.70 -25.25
N LEU A 17 -10.72 46.72 -24.36
CA LEU A 17 -11.99 46.39 -23.68
C LEU A 17 -13.15 45.57 -24.31
N LEU A 18 -13.53 44.55 -23.52
CA LEU A 18 -14.82 43.85 -23.34
C LEU A 18 -15.22 42.68 -24.26
N ALA A 19 -15.38 41.53 -23.59
CA ALA A 19 -15.65 40.18 -24.08
C ALA A 19 -17.13 39.89 -24.42
N GLY A 20 -17.39 38.73 -25.04
CA GLY A 20 -18.75 38.19 -25.22
C GLY A 20 -18.84 36.88 -26.01
N ALA A 21 -18.79 35.75 -25.30
CA ALA A 21 -19.27 34.39 -25.68
C ALA A 21 -18.86 33.75 -27.03
N CYS A 22 -18.03 32.70 -26.93
CA CYS A 22 -18.19 31.46 -27.70
C CYS A 22 -18.40 30.31 -26.71
N GLY A 23 -19.08 29.26 -27.15
CA GLY A 23 -19.23 27.97 -26.47
C GLY A 23 -20.02 27.00 -27.37
N SER A 24 -19.99 25.70 -27.16
CA SER A 24 -19.11 24.90 -26.28
C SER A 24 -19.26 23.44 -26.70
N ASP A 25 -18.18 22.79 -27.13
CA ASP A 25 -18.24 21.45 -27.70
C ASP A 25 -18.58 20.37 -26.64
N ASP A 26 -18.37 20.68 -25.35
CA ASP A 26 -18.51 19.76 -24.20
C ASP A 26 -19.93 19.20 -23.99
N GLU A 27 -21.00 19.98 -24.26
CA GLU A 27 -22.38 19.52 -24.04
C GLU A 27 -22.76 18.36 -24.98
N ALA A 28 -22.23 18.35 -26.21
CA ALA A 28 -22.48 17.28 -27.17
C ALA A 28 -21.82 15.97 -26.74
N GLU A 29 -20.61 16.04 -26.18
CA GLU A 29 -19.84 14.86 -25.73
C GLU A 29 -20.41 14.27 -24.43
N ALA A 30 -20.87 15.11 -23.49
CA ALA A 30 -21.59 14.66 -22.31
C ALA A 30 -22.90 13.91 -22.68
N LEU A 31 -23.68 14.42 -23.63
CA LEU A 31 -24.91 13.78 -24.09
C LEU A 31 -24.64 12.49 -24.90
N ARG A 32 -23.49 12.40 -25.57
CA ARG A 32 -23.00 11.20 -26.25
C ARG A 32 -22.65 10.09 -25.25
N ARG A 33 -21.96 10.43 -24.16
CA ARG A 33 -21.60 9.48 -23.09
C ARG A 33 -22.78 9.04 -22.25
N ALA A 34 -23.79 9.90 -22.02
CA ALA A 34 -24.99 9.52 -21.26
C ALA A 34 -25.89 8.46 -21.93
N LYS A 35 -25.76 8.27 -23.26
CA LYS A 35 -26.42 7.19 -24.01
C LYS A 35 -25.64 5.89 -24.02
N LEU A 36 -24.35 5.93 -23.67
CA LEU A 36 -23.57 4.73 -23.41
C LEU A 36 -23.97 4.21 -22.03
N ALA A 37 -23.97 2.89 -21.85
CA ALA A 37 -24.57 2.22 -20.69
C ALA A 37 -26.11 2.36 -20.55
N GLU A 38 -26.85 2.86 -21.55
CA GLU A 38 -28.32 2.70 -21.57
C GLU A 38 -28.70 1.22 -21.77
N GLY A 39 -29.64 0.72 -20.97
CA GLY A 39 -30.04 -0.69 -20.96
C GLY A 39 -30.87 -1.09 -22.18
N CYS A 40 -30.45 -2.15 -22.88
CA CYS A 40 -31.01 -2.56 -24.17
C CYS A 40 -31.19 -4.08 -24.31
N VAL A 41 -31.95 -4.51 -25.33
CA VAL A 41 -32.10 -5.90 -25.76
C VAL A 41 -31.75 -6.06 -27.25
N ILE A 42 -32.16 -5.10 -28.08
CA ILE A 42 -31.92 -5.06 -29.52
C ILE A 42 -31.32 -3.71 -29.94
N ASN A 43 -30.59 -3.68 -31.06
CA ASN A 43 -29.81 -2.51 -31.45
C ASN A 43 -30.69 -1.28 -31.81
N SER A 44 -32.00 -1.46 -32.00
CA SER A 44 -32.96 -0.35 -32.13
C SER A 44 -33.29 0.37 -30.82
N ASP A 45 -33.00 -0.24 -29.66
CA ASP A 45 -33.29 0.40 -28.37
C ASP A 45 -32.34 1.61 -28.16
N CYS A 46 -31.12 1.52 -28.69
CA CYS A 46 -30.10 2.58 -28.66
C CYS A 46 -30.32 3.73 -29.67
N SER A 47 -31.44 3.77 -30.40
CA SER A 47 -31.51 4.51 -31.67
C SER A 47 -31.94 5.99 -31.58
N GLN A 48 -31.06 6.87 -31.09
CA GLN A 48 -31.13 8.32 -31.40
C GLN A 48 -29.75 8.88 -31.78
N LYS A 49 -29.62 9.26 -33.07
CA LYS A 49 -28.45 9.84 -33.78
C LYS A 49 -27.58 10.85 -33.00
N PRO A 50 -26.29 11.05 -33.38
CA PRO A 50 -25.68 10.76 -34.70
C PRO A 50 -25.11 9.36 -34.92
N ASP A 51 -24.44 8.81 -33.91
CA ASP A 51 -23.56 7.65 -34.05
C ASP A 51 -24.34 6.32 -34.04
N PRO A 52 -23.86 5.27 -34.75
CA PRO A 52 -24.48 3.95 -34.74
C PRO A 52 -24.12 3.19 -33.46
N LEU A 53 -24.87 3.46 -32.38
CA LEU A 53 -24.78 2.67 -31.16
C LEU A 53 -25.34 1.25 -31.39
N ILE A 54 -24.64 0.25 -30.88
CA ILE A 54 -25.07 -1.15 -30.91
C ILE A 54 -25.28 -1.68 -29.50
N CYS A 55 -26.22 -2.62 -29.36
CA CYS A 55 -26.58 -3.20 -28.08
C CYS A 55 -25.72 -4.43 -27.81
N ALA A 56 -24.74 -4.34 -26.91
CA ALA A 56 -23.89 -5.45 -26.50
C ALA A 56 -23.89 -5.56 -24.97
N PHE A 57 -23.77 -6.75 -24.41
CA PHE A 57 -23.80 -6.99 -22.95
C PHE A 57 -25.07 -6.46 -22.23
N ARG A 58 -26.13 -6.16 -22.99
CA ARG A 58 -27.37 -5.43 -22.60
C ARG A 58 -27.19 -3.92 -22.33
N LEU A 59 -26.10 -3.34 -22.77
CA LEU A 59 -25.80 -1.90 -22.75
C LEU A 59 -25.65 -1.36 -24.17
N CYS A 60 -25.84 -0.06 -24.37
CA CYS A 60 -25.53 0.62 -25.62
C CYS A 60 -24.04 1.01 -25.67
N HIS A 61 -23.35 0.64 -26.76
CA HIS A 61 -21.92 0.90 -26.98
C HIS A 61 -21.66 1.59 -28.33
N ILE A 62 -20.52 2.29 -28.42
CA ILE A 62 -19.91 2.67 -29.71
C ILE A 62 -19.42 1.39 -30.41
N GLN A 63 -19.80 1.20 -31.68
CA GLN A 63 -19.21 0.17 -32.54
C GLN A 63 -17.81 0.63 -33.01
N CYS A 64 -16.81 -0.25 -32.89
CA CYS A 64 -15.41 0.02 -33.27
C CYS A 64 -14.87 -0.99 -34.29
N GLN A 65 -13.72 -0.70 -34.88
CA GLN A 65 -12.91 -1.65 -35.67
C GLN A 65 -11.48 -1.80 -35.11
N THR A 66 -11.02 -0.81 -34.35
CA THR A 66 -9.74 -0.73 -33.64
C THR A 66 -9.94 0.04 -32.32
N SER A 67 -8.98 -0.01 -31.39
CA SER A 67 -9.05 0.84 -30.17
C SER A 67 -8.91 2.34 -30.47
N GLU A 68 -8.42 2.75 -31.65
CA GLU A 68 -8.37 4.18 -32.05
C GLU A 68 -9.78 4.76 -32.35
N ASP A 69 -10.79 3.91 -32.60
CA ASP A 69 -12.19 4.34 -32.80
C ASP A 69 -12.90 4.71 -31.47
N CYS A 70 -12.25 4.44 -30.33
CA CYS A 70 -12.84 4.57 -28.99
C CYS A 70 -12.40 5.85 -28.27
N ASP A 71 -13.22 6.30 -27.31
CA ASP A 71 -12.87 7.42 -26.44
C ASP A 71 -11.57 7.12 -25.64
N PRO A 72 -10.69 8.11 -25.38
CA PRO A 72 -9.36 7.86 -24.83
C PRO A 72 -9.36 7.09 -23.51
N GLY A 73 -8.66 5.96 -23.48
CA GLY A 73 -8.59 5.05 -22.33
C GLY A 73 -9.62 3.92 -22.34
N LEU A 74 -10.49 3.84 -23.35
CA LEU A 74 -11.29 2.67 -23.66
C LEU A 74 -10.60 1.82 -24.75
N ARG A 75 -10.86 0.51 -24.76
CA ARG A 75 -10.35 -0.42 -25.77
C ARG A 75 -11.49 -0.99 -26.62
N CYS A 76 -11.20 -1.39 -27.85
CA CYS A 76 -12.14 -2.15 -28.67
C CYS A 76 -12.10 -3.64 -28.27
N VAL A 77 -13.27 -4.23 -28.00
CA VAL A 77 -13.45 -5.64 -27.59
C VAL A 77 -14.59 -6.31 -28.37
N LEU A 78 -14.63 -7.64 -28.40
CA LEU A 78 -15.74 -8.39 -28.97
C LEU A 78 -16.96 -8.39 -28.02
N GLY A 79 -18.14 -8.09 -28.56
CA GLY A 79 -19.42 -8.12 -27.83
C GLY A 79 -19.94 -9.54 -27.54
N ASP A 80 -21.12 -9.63 -26.92
CA ASP A 80 -21.91 -10.88 -26.85
C ASP A 80 -22.63 -11.21 -28.18
N LYS A 81 -22.50 -10.32 -29.17
CA LYS A 81 -22.85 -10.44 -30.58
C LYS A 81 -21.55 -10.38 -31.42
N PRO A 82 -21.53 -10.82 -32.68
CA PRO A 82 -20.31 -10.86 -33.52
C PRO A 82 -19.89 -9.47 -34.05
N GLU A 83 -19.93 -8.47 -33.19
CA GLU A 83 -19.77 -7.04 -33.46
C GLU A 83 -18.81 -6.49 -32.39
N HIS A 84 -17.77 -5.75 -32.78
CA HIS A 84 -16.83 -5.16 -31.81
C HIS A 84 -17.38 -3.84 -31.24
N VAL A 85 -17.14 -3.63 -29.94
CA VAL A 85 -17.64 -2.50 -29.14
C VAL A 85 -16.51 -1.87 -28.33
N CYS A 86 -16.60 -0.57 -28.09
CA CYS A 86 -15.76 0.08 -27.08
C CYS A 86 -16.20 -0.38 -25.69
N GLN A 87 -15.30 -1.00 -24.94
CA GLN A 87 -15.52 -1.44 -23.56
C GLN A 87 -15.81 -0.24 -22.66
N LEU A 88 -16.82 -0.32 -21.80
CA LEU A 88 -17.19 0.77 -20.90
C LEU A 88 -16.36 0.72 -19.62
N PRO A 89 -16.01 1.86 -18.97
CA PRO A 89 -15.19 1.88 -17.76
C PRO A 89 -15.69 0.99 -16.62
N GLU A 90 -17.01 0.79 -16.56
CA GLU A 90 -17.70 -0.01 -15.54
C GLU A 90 -17.52 -1.53 -15.74
N GLU A 91 -17.11 -1.95 -16.94
CA GLU A 91 -16.88 -3.36 -17.33
C GLU A 91 -15.41 -3.79 -17.19
N VAL A 92 -14.50 -2.85 -16.93
CA VAL A 92 -13.06 -3.09 -17.04
C VAL A 92 -12.51 -3.94 -15.89
N ASN A 93 -13.01 -3.84 -14.66
CA ASN A 93 -12.34 -4.43 -13.48
C ASN A 93 -12.81 -5.86 -13.13
N CYS A 94 -11.86 -6.76 -12.89
CA CYS A 94 -12.15 -8.14 -12.49
C CYS A 94 -11.21 -8.70 -11.41
N THR A 95 -11.55 -9.90 -10.93
CA THR A 95 -10.64 -10.79 -10.18
C THR A 95 -10.79 -12.25 -10.62
N TYR A 96 -11.94 -12.62 -11.20
CA TYR A 96 -12.27 -13.93 -11.75
C TYR A 96 -12.85 -13.77 -13.17
N ASN A 97 -12.85 -14.82 -13.99
CA ASN A 97 -13.43 -14.75 -15.35
C ASN A 97 -14.96 -14.57 -15.31
N SER A 98 -15.60 -15.04 -14.24
CA SER A 98 -17.02 -14.79 -13.94
C SER A 98 -17.37 -13.31 -13.79
N ASP A 99 -16.39 -12.47 -13.46
CA ASP A 99 -16.61 -11.04 -13.24
C ASP A 99 -16.65 -10.25 -14.56
N CYS A 100 -16.18 -10.85 -15.67
CA CYS A 100 -16.11 -10.21 -16.99
C CYS A 100 -17.34 -10.49 -17.87
N PRO A 101 -17.82 -9.52 -18.66
CA PRO A 101 -18.97 -9.70 -19.54
C PRO A 101 -18.67 -10.64 -20.71
N GLY A 102 -19.74 -11.19 -21.31
CA GLY A 102 -19.69 -12.04 -22.50
C GLY A 102 -18.58 -13.11 -22.49
N THR A 103 -17.75 -13.10 -23.53
CA THR A 103 -16.62 -14.02 -23.75
C THR A 103 -15.29 -13.57 -23.14
N GLN A 104 -15.21 -12.37 -22.57
CA GLN A 104 -13.97 -11.83 -22.00
C GLN A 104 -13.51 -12.61 -20.77
N ILE A 105 -12.20 -12.60 -20.52
CA ILE A 105 -11.53 -13.23 -19.37
C ILE A 105 -10.75 -12.18 -18.58
N CYS A 106 -10.34 -12.52 -17.35
CA CYS A 106 -9.59 -11.61 -16.49
C CYS A 106 -8.09 -11.66 -16.78
N GLY A 107 -7.50 -10.51 -17.16
CA GLY A 107 -6.08 -10.34 -17.42
C GLY A 107 -5.22 -10.35 -16.14
N ILE A 108 -3.90 -10.41 -16.32
CA ILE A 108 -2.93 -10.47 -15.21
C ILE A 108 -2.77 -9.12 -14.46
N ASP A 109 -3.25 -8.06 -15.09
CA ASP A 109 -3.52 -6.72 -14.56
C ASP A 109 -4.84 -6.64 -13.76
N GLY A 110 -5.68 -7.67 -13.83
CA GLY A 110 -7.03 -7.70 -13.28
C GLY A 110 -7.99 -6.78 -14.04
N GLU A 111 -7.83 -6.68 -15.36
CA GLU A 111 -8.78 -6.06 -16.27
C GLU A 111 -9.43 -7.09 -17.23
N CYS A 112 -10.69 -6.87 -17.61
CA CYS A 112 -11.42 -7.73 -18.55
C CYS A 112 -10.93 -7.52 -19.97
N ARG A 113 -10.51 -8.59 -20.64
CA ARG A 113 -9.88 -8.57 -21.96
C ARG A 113 -10.35 -9.76 -22.79
N ASP A 114 -10.31 -9.64 -24.11
CA ASP A 114 -10.60 -10.77 -25.00
C ASP A 114 -9.53 -11.85 -24.88
N ALA A 115 -9.96 -13.11 -24.93
CA ALA A 115 -9.12 -14.28 -24.77
C ALA A 115 -8.44 -14.67 -26.09
N CYS A 116 -7.11 -14.80 -26.09
CA CYS A 116 -6.32 -15.03 -27.31
C CYS A 116 -5.32 -16.18 -27.16
N LYS A 117 -4.88 -16.72 -28.31
CA LYS A 117 -3.80 -17.71 -28.44
C LYS A 117 -2.69 -17.23 -29.37
N GLY A 118 -2.98 -16.27 -30.25
CA GLY A 118 -2.03 -15.41 -30.94
C GLY A 118 -2.69 -14.11 -31.38
N ASP A 119 -1.91 -13.18 -31.95
CA ASP A 119 -2.37 -11.82 -32.29
C ASP A 119 -3.56 -11.79 -33.27
N VAL A 120 -3.75 -12.86 -34.05
CA VAL A 120 -4.88 -13.03 -34.99
C VAL A 120 -6.24 -13.28 -34.30
N ASP A 121 -6.24 -13.61 -33.01
CA ASP A 121 -7.46 -13.74 -32.21
C ASP A 121 -7.90 -12.38 -31.60
N CYS A 122 -7.12 -11.31 -31.81
CA CYS A 122 -7.35 -9.96 -31.28
C CYS A 122 -7.84 -8.98 -32.35
N VAL A 123 -8.35 -7.83 -31.90
CA VAL A 123 -8.82 -6.75 -32.79
C VAL A 123 -7.63 -6.07 -33.48
N GLU A 124 -7.80 -5.54 -34.70
CA GLU A 124 -6.69 -4.98 -35.49
C GLU A 124 -5.98 -3.84 -34.75
N GLY A 125 -4.68 -4.03 -34.47
CA GLY A 125 -3.84 -3.13 -33.68
C GLY A 125 -3.37 -3.71 -32.34
N GLN A 126 -4.13 -4.64 -31.75
CA GLN A 126 -3.82 -5.29 -30.47
C GLN A 126 -2.80 -6.43 -30.62
N LEU A 127 -2.18 -6.82 -29.50
CA LEU A 127 -1.26 -7.95 -29.38
C LEU A 127 -1.75 -8.96 -28.34
N CYS A 128 -1.48 -10.25 -28.57
CA CYS A 128 -1.86 -11.31 -27.65
C CYS A 128 -0.81 -11.49 -26.55
N ILE A 129 -1.02 -10.83 -25.41
CA ILE A 129 -0.08 -10.81 -24.29
C ILE A 129 -0.59 -11.69 -23.16
N THR A 130 0.17 -12.73 -22.82
CA THR A 130 -0.11 -13.68 -21.72
C THR A 130 -1.48 -14.39 -21.79
N GLY A 131 -2.10 -14.45 -22.98
CA GLY A 131 -3.42 -15.09 -23.20
C GLY A 131 -4.60 -14.11 -23.29
N THR A 132 -4.33 -12.81 -23.18
CA THR A 132 -5.31 -11.73 -23.31
C THR A 132 -4.89 -10.69 -24.34
N CYS A 133 -5.84 -10.13 -25.08
CA CYS A 133 -5.59 -9.02 -25.99
C CYS A 133 -5.27 -7.72 -25.23
N ALA A 134 -4.25 -7.00 -25.70
CA ALA A 134 -3.81 -5.73 -25.12
C ALA A 134 -3.35 -4.77 -26.21
N ASP A 135 -3.62 -3.49 -26.02
CA ASP A 135 -3.14 -2.45 -26.92
C ASP A 135 -1.64 -2.17 -26.65
N PRO A 136 -0.79 -1.94 -27.68
CA PRO A 136 0.65 -1.82 -27.49
C PRO A 136 1.10 -0.76 -26.48
N ASP A 137 0.34 0.35 -26.37
CA ASP A 137 0.63 1.45 -25.46
C ASP A 137 0.37 1.13 -23.97
N GLU A 138 -0.34 0.03 -23.67
CA GLU A 138 -0.56 -0.46 -22.30
C GLU A 138 0.65 -1.26 -21.76
N LEU A 139 1.58 -1.66 -22.63
CA LEU A 139 2.58 -2.68 -22.34
C LEU A 139 3.87 -2.13 -21.73
N VAL A 140 3.92 -2.07 -20.40
CA VAL A 140 5.13 -1.70 -19.66
C VAL A 140 6.25 -2.72 -19.90
N LYS A 141 7.18 -2.38 -20.81
CA LYS A 141 8.26 -3.25 -21.31
C LYS A 141 7.77 -4.50 -22.06
N GLY A 142 6.62 -4.40 -22.75
CA GLY A 142 6.07 -5.53 -23.53
C GLY A 142 5.31 -6.56 -22.69
N GLN A 143 4.89 -6.21 -21.47
CA GLN A 143 4.00 -7.01 -20.63
C GLN A 143 2.94 -6.12 -19.97
N LEU A 144 1.77 -6.70 -19.67
CA LEU A 144 0.78 -6.06 -18.82
C LEU A 144 1.30 -5.92 -17.38
N PRO A 145 0.94 -4.84 -16.66
CA PRO A 145 1.24 -4.69 -15.22
C PRO A 145 0.54 -5.78 -14.40
N ARG A 146 0.98 -6.03 -13.15
CA ARG A 146 0.54 -7.19 -12.36
C ARG A 146 -0.13 -6.81 -11.01
N LYS A 147 -1.27 -7.43 -10.69
CA LYS A 147 -2.10 -7.19 -9.48
C LYS A 147 -1.96 -8.37 -8.50
N LEU A 148 -2.00 -8.13 -7.17
CA LEU A 148 -1.64 -9.12 -6.12
C LEU A 148 -2.80 -9.45 -5.14
N ALA A 149 -3.06 -10.74 -4.91
CA ALA A 149 -4.06 -11.28 -3.94
C ALA A 149 -3.70 -12.71 -3.45
N LEU A 150 -4.51 -13.28 -2.54
CA LEU A 150 -4.16 -14.36 -1.57
C LEU A 150 -4.69 -15.80 -1.89
N ASP A 151 -4.45 -16.73 -0.95
CA ASP A 151 -4.49 -18.21 -1.00
C ASP A 151 -5.89 -18.89 -0.95
N GLY A 152 -6.06 -20.19 -1.31
CA GLY A 152 -5.06 -21.30 -1.31
C GLY A 152 -5.20 -22.44 -2.35
N GLY A 153 -4.17 -23.28 -2.48
CA GLY A 153 -4.01 -24.29 -3.55
C GLY A 153 -2.87 -25.28 -3.26
N THR A 154 -2.23 -25.91 -4.26
CA THR A 154 -1.15 -26.87 -3.99
C THR A 154 0.18 -26.25 -3.53
N GLY A 155 0.33 -24.92 -3.63
CA GLY A 155 1.48 -24.21 -3.04
C GLY A 155 2.83 -24.47 -3.72
N LEU A 156 2.86 -25.17 -4.86
CA LEU A 156 4.07 -25.37 -5.67
C LEU A 156 4.50 -24.03 -6.27
N PRO A 157 5.80 -23.67 -6.26
CA PRO A 157 6.28 -22.42 -6.80
C PRO A 157 6.17 -22.37 -8.33
N CYS A 158 5.71 -21.24 -8.86
CA CYS A 158 5.45 -21.02 -10.28
C CYS A 158 5.79 -19.57 -10.69
N SER A 159 6.00 -19.34 -11.98
CA SER A 159 6.14 -17.99 -12.57
C SER A 159 5.13 -17.75 -13.71
N TYR A 160 4.64 -18.82 -14.32
CA TYR A 160 3.66 -18.85 -15.39
C TYR A 160 2.56 -19.88 -15.09
N HIS A 161 1.38 -19.70 -15.68
CA HIS A 161 0.24 -20.61 -15.52
C HIS A 161 0.55 -22.05 -15.99
N SER A 162 1.42 -22.20 -16.99
CA SER A 162 1.91 -23.48 -17.50
C SER A 162 2.71 -24.32 -16.51
N ASP A 163 3.22 -23.71 -15.43
CA ASP A 163 4.08 -24.38 -14.45
C ASP A 163 3.25 -25.18 -13.44
N CYS A 164 1.93 -24.96 -13.40
CA CYS A 164 1.02 -25.54 -12.43
C CYS A 164 0.36 -26.84 -12.96
N PRO A 165 0.40 -27.94 -12.19
CA PRO A 165 -0.13 -29.22 -12.64
C PRO A 165 -1.67 -29.30 -12.51
N GLY A 166 -2.32 -29.70 -13.61
CA GLY A 166 -3.79 -29.85 -13.69
C GLY A 166 -4.50 -28.54 -14.00
N GLU A 167 -5.77 -28.43 -13.61
CA GLU A 167 -6.63 -27.25 -13.79
C GLU A 167 -6.28 -26.11 -12.81
N GLN A 168 -4.99 -25.83 -12.57
CA GLN A 168 -4.49 -24.83 -11.62
C GLN A 168 -4.02 -23.55 -12.31
N VAL A 169 -4.11 -22.44 -11.58
CA VAL A 169 -3.60 -21.13 -11.99
C VAL A 169 -2.41 -20.69 -11.12
N CYS A 170 -1.45 -19.96 -11.69
CA CYS A 170 -0.28 -19.48 -10.95
C CYS A 170 -0.59 -18.13 -10.28
N ARG A 171 -0.58 -18.10 -8.94
CA ARG A 171 -1.02 -16.93 -8.17
C ARG A 171 0.06 -15.87 -7.96
N PRO A 172 -0.32 -14.64 -7.59
CA PRO A 172 0.63 -13.54 -7.39
C PRO A 172 1.64 -13.73 -6.24
N ASN A 173 1.38 -14.64 -5.28
CA ASN A 173 2.37 -15.07 -4.29
C ASN A 173 3.40 -16.08 -4.85
N GLY A 174 3.37 -16.33 -6.16
CA GLY A 174 4.26 -17.24 -6.87
C GLY A 174 3.91 -18.72 -6.66
N SER A 175 2.66 -19.07 -6.37
CA SER A 175 2.26 -20.46 -6.08
C SER A 175 0.97 -20.93 -6.76
N CYS A 176 0.81 -22.23 -6.98
CA CYS A 176 -0.34 -22.79 -7.71
C CYS A 176 -1.65 -22.86 -6.89
N GLY A 177 -2.76 -22.43 -7.51
CA GLY A 177 -4.09 -22.20 -6.91
C GLY A 177 -5.27 -22.95 -7.58
N TYR A 178 -6.34 -23.21 -6.81
CA TYR A 178 -7.61 -23.85 -7.25
C TYR A 178 -8.84 -23.22 -6.58
N GLU A 179 -9.45 -22.18 -7.17
CA GLU A 179 -10.73 -21.60 -6.69
C GLU A 179 -11.56 -21.08 -7.88
N CYS A 180 -12.88 -21.32 -7.86
CA CYS A 180 -13.85 -20.79 -8.82
C CYS A 180 -15.11 -20.25 -8.11
N LYS A 181 -15.80 -19.29 -8.75
CA LYS A 181 -17.15 -18.84 -8.38
C LYS A 181 -18.22 -19.50 -9.25
N ALA A 182 -17.94 -19.66 -10.54
CA ALA A 182 -18.84 -20.22 -11.55
C ALA A 182 -18.06 -21.02 -12.61
N ASP A 183 -18.77 -21.80 -13.44
CA ASP A 183 -18.18 -22.65 -14.48
C ASP A 183 -17.28 -21.90 -15.47
N LYS A 184 -17.53 -20.59 -15.71
CA LYS A 184 -16.70 -19.72 -16.56
C LYS A 184 -15.26 -19.52 -16.03
N ASP A 185 -15.02 -19.74 -14.74
CA ASP A 185 -13.68 -19.69 -14.14
C ASP A 185 -12.84 -20.95 -14.42
N CYS A 186 -13.47 -22.00 -14.94
CA CYS A 186 -12.84 -23.30 -15.17
C CYS A 186 -12.46 -23.49 -16.64
N ALA A 187 -11.17 -23.76 -16.90
CA ALA A 187 -10.68 -24.07 -18.25
C ALA A 187 -11.24 -25.40 -18.81
N ALA A 188 -11.68 -26.30 -17.92
CA ALA A 188 -12.43 -27.50 -18.23
C ALA A 188 -13.32 -27.88 -17.03
N GLY A 189 -14.47 -28.51 -17.30
CA GLY A 189 -15.45 -28.90 -16.27
C GLY A 189 -16.22 -27.72 -15.66
N GLY A 190 -17.23 -28.05 -14.85
CA GLY A 190 -17.99 -27.08 -14.05
C GLY A 190 -17.34 -26.79 -12.69
N CYS A 191 -17.84 -25.75 -12.02
CA CYS A 191 -17.39 -25.29 -10.72
C CYS A 191 -18.15 -26.00 -9.59
N VAL A 192 -17.56 -27.05 -9.01
CA VAL A 192 -18.17 -27.89 -7.99
C VAL A 192 -17.78 -27.40 -6.58
N LYS A 193 -18.76 -27.00 -5.78
CA LYS A 193 -18.57 -26.74 -4.34
C LYS A 193 -18.52 -28.06 -3.56
N ALA A 194 -17.65 -28.16 -2.56
CA ALA A 194 -17.53 -29.39 -1.75
C ALA A 194 -18.70 -29.54 -0.76
N LYS A 195 -19.35 -28.42 -0.40
CA LYS A 195 -20.61 -28.32 0.33
C LYS A 195 -21.45 -27.16 -0.20
N ALA A 196 -22.74 -27.16 0.13
CA ALA A 196 -23.67 -26.10 -0.28
C ALA A 196 -23.38 -24.72 0.37
N ASP A 197 -22.68 -24.70 1.50
CA ASP A 197 -22.32 -23.52 2.30
C ASP A 197 -20.90 -22.98 2.02
N ASP A 198 -20.10 -23.63 1.16
CA ASP A 198 -18.77 -23.13 0.81
C ASP A 198 -18.86 -21.83 -0.02
N ALA A 199 -18.00 -20.85 0.28
CA ALA A 199 -17.97 -19.58 -0.45
C ALA A 199 -17.46 -19.75 -1.90
N PHE A 200 -16.50 -20.66 -2.10
CA PHE A 200 -15.80 -20.92 -3.37
C PHE A 200 -15.89 -22.40 -3.76
N GLY A 201 -15.86 -22.71 -5.05
CA GLY A 201 -15.83 -24.07 -5.59
C GLY A 201 -14.46 -24.47 -6.16
N LYS A 202 -14.40 -25.67 -6.73
CA LYS A 202 -13.26 -26.22 -7.48
C LYS A 202 -13.71 -26.73 -8.84
N CYS A 203 -12.87 -26.59 -9.85
CA CYS A 203 -13.13 -27.12 -11.19
C CYS A 203 -13.12 -28.65 -11.19
N GLY A 204 -14.00 -29.26 -11.97
CA GLY A 204 -13.96 -30.68 -12.31
C GLY A 204 -15.31 -31.33 -12.59
N GLY A 205 -15.52 -31.74 -13.84
CA GLY A 205 -16.65 -32.59 -14.27
C GLY A 205 -17.61 -31.91 -15.25
N GLY A 206 -18.07 -32.64 -16.27
CA GLY A 206 -19.01 -32.17 -17.29
C GLY A 206 -20.02 -33.25 -17.71
N PRO A 207 -21.12 -32.87 -18.39
CA PRO A 207 -22.20 -33.79 -18.74
C PRO A 207 -21.81 -34.82 -19.81
N THR A 208 -22.43 -36.01 -19.74
CA THR A 208 -22.04 -37.22 -20.50
C THR A 208 -22.69 -37.35 -21.88
N GLN A 209 -22.06 -38.11 -22.76
CA GLN A 209 -22.61 -38.47 -24.08
C GLN A 209 -23.72 -39.53 -24.00
N LEU A 210 -24.46 -39.69 -25.11
CA LEU A 210 -25.48 -40.74 -25.28
C LEU A 210 -24.88 -42.16 -25.17
N PRO A 211 -25.66 -43.16 -24.70
CA PRO A 211 -25.21 -44.55 -24.59
C PRO A 211 -24.70 -45.16 -25.90
N GLU A 212 -23.81 -46.15 -25.76
CA GLU A 212 -23.27 -46.94 -26.89
C GLU A 212 -24.34 -47.81 -27.56
N HIS A 213 -25.36 -48.30 -26.81
CA HIS A 213 -26.35 -49.26 -27.32
C HIS A 213 -27.16 -48.71 -28.50
N CYS A 214 -27.55 -47.43 -28.44
CA CYS A 214 -28.31 -46.67 -29.44
C CYS A 214 -27.67 -46.51 -30.85
N LYS A 215 -26.65 -47.29 -31.20
CA LYS A 215 -25.86 -47.23 -32.45
C LYS A 215 -25.30 -48.60 -32.88
N THR A 216 -25.70 -49.69 -32.24
CA THR A 216 -25.08 -51.02 -32.44
C THR A 216 -25.61 -51.76 -33.68
N GLY A 217 -26.75 -51.35 -34.23
CA GLY A 217 -27.44 -52.09 -35.30
C GLY A 217 -28.11 -53.38 -34.84
N VAL A 218 -28.25 -53.58 -33.52
CA VAL A 218 -29.03 -54.65 -32.89
C VAL A 218 -29.89 -54.06 -31.77
N LYS A 219 -31.00 -54.72 -31.40
CA LYS A 219 -31.86 -54.26 -30.31
C LYS A 219 -31.27 -54.70 -28.97
N ASP A 220 -30.51 -53.83 -28.33
CA ASP A 220 -30.00 -54.03 -26.96
C ASP A 220 -30.22 -52.80 -26.05
N GLY A 221 -29.62 -52.80 -24.86
CA GLY A 221 -29.92 -51.78 -23.83
C GLY A 221 -31.38 -51.75 -23.38
N ASP A 222 -32.03 -50.58 -23.47
CA ASP A 222 -33.42 -50.33 -23.12
C ASP A 222 -34.34 -50.03 -24.32
N GLU A 223 -33.89 -50.38 -25.53
CA GLU A 223 -34.53 -50.04 -26.80
C GLU A 223 -35.91 -50.67 -27.02
N SER A 224 -36.74 -49.95 -27.78
CA SER A 224 -38.05 -50.43 -28.26
C SER A 224 -38.00 -51.04 -29.65
N ALA A 225 -37.15 -50.54 -30.54
CA ALA A 225 -36.70 -51.23 -31.75
C ALA A 225 -35.21 -50.90 -31.98
N VAL A 226 -34.56 -51.58 -32.94
CA VAL A 226 -33.11 -51.46 -33.18
C VAL A 226 -32.68 -49.99 -33.28
N ASP A 227 -31.72 -49.59 -32.43
CA ASP A 227 -31.16 -48.24 -32.29
C ASP A 227 -32.18 -47.14 -31.85
N CYS A 228 -33.40 -47.48 -31.41
CA CYS A 228 -34.46 -46.50 -31.12
C CYS A 228 -35.44 -46.84 -29.96
N GLY A 229 -36.02 -45.78 -29.38
CA GLY A 229 -36.89 -45.83 -28.20
C GLY A 229 -36.12 -46.01 -26.88
N GLY A 230 -36.83 -46.08 -25.76
CA GLY A 230 -36.18 -46.20 -24.44
C GLY A 230 -35.46 -44.92 -24.03
N SER A 231 -34.12 -44.98 -23.97
CA SER A 231 -33.19 -43.85 -23.80
C SER A 231 -32.57 -43.35 -25.12
N CYS A 232 -32.86 -44.01 -26.23
CA CYS A 232 -32.45 -43.64 -27.59
C CYS A 232 -33.47 -42.71 -28.27
N TYR A 233 -33.22 -42.31 -29.53
CA TYR A 233 -34.12 -41.45 -30.29
C TYR A 233 -35.46 -42.15 -30.60
N PRO A 234 -36.59 -41.43 -30.77
CA PRO A 234 -37.89 -42.05 -31.08
C PRO A 234 -37.92 -42.78 -32.42
N CYS A 235 -38.57 -43.93 -32.44
CA CYS A 235 -38.75 -44.80 -33.61
C CYS A 235 -39.79 -44.26 -34.61
N PRO A 236 -39.66 -44.56 -35.92
CA PRO A 236 -40.63 -44.18 -36.94
C PRO A 236 -41.93 -45.02 -36.91
N SER A 237 -42.94 -44.59 -37.65
CA SER A 237 -44.18 -45.34 -37.90
C SER A 237 -43.90 -46.77 -38.37
N GLY A 238 -44.62 -47.76 -37.83
CA GLY A 238 -44.44 -49.18 -38.13
C GLY A 238 -43.36 -49.91 -37.32
N SER A 239 -42.53 -49.22 -36.52
CA SER A 239 -41.59 -49.86 -35.58
C SER A 239 -42.26 -50.28 -34.26
N ASP A 240 -41.64 -51.24 -33.57
CA ASP A 240 -42.01 -51.67 -32.21
C ASP A 240 -41.86 -50.53 -31.19
N CYS A 241 -42.81 -50.43 -30.24
CA CYS A 241 -42.85 -49.41 -29.18
C CYS A 241 -43.39 -49.96 -27.85
N GLY A 242 -42.85 -49.48 -26.73
CA GLY A 242 -43.35 -49.80 -25.37
C GLY A 242 -44.33 -48.75 -24.82
N LYS A 243 -44.14 -47.48 -25.17
CA LYS A 243 -44.91 -46.30 -24.75
C LYS A 243 -45.06 -45.32 -25.91
N ALA A 244 -46.06 -44.43 -25.82
CA ALA A 244 -46.28 -43.32 -26.75
C ALA A 244 -44.99 -42.55 -27.12
N GLY A 245 -44.18 -42.21 -26.11
CA GLY A 245 -42.93 -41.47 -26.28
C GLY A 245 -41.81 -42.20 -27.03
N ASP A 246 -41.91 -43.51 -27.28
CA ASP A 246 -40.97 -44.22 -28.16
C ASP A 246 -41.23 -43.96 -29.64
N CYS A 247 -42.36 -43.33 -30.00
CA CYS A 247 -42.77 -43.11 -31.39
C CYS A 247 -42.61 -41.66 -31.83
N ALA A 248 -42.11 -41.43 -33.04
CA ALA A 248 -42.04 -40.10 -33.65
C ALA A 248 -43.42 -39.44 -33.82
N SER A 249 -44.47 -40.23 -34.07
CA SER A 249 -45.88 -39.79 -34.10
C SER A 249 -46.51 -39.57 -32.72
N GLN A 250 -45.81 -39.94 -31.64
CA GLN A 250 -46.31 -40.05 -30.26
C GLN A 250 -47.50 -41.01 -30.06
N VAL A 251 -47.90 -41.79 -31.08
CA VAL A 251 -49.00 -42.76 -31.00
C VAL A 251 -48.44 -44.18 -31.07
N CYS A 252 -48.35 -44.85 -29.91
CA CYS A 252 -47.98 -46.26 -29.78
C CYS A 252 -49.23 -47.09 -29.48
N THR A 253 -49.66 -47.93 -30.43
CA THR A 253 -50.90 -48.72 -30.31
C THR A 253 -50.61 -50.19 -30.63
N ALA A 254 -51.04 -51.10 -29.76
CA ALA A 254 -50.77 -52.54 -29.89
C ALA A 254 -49.27 -52.87 -30.13
N THR A 255 -48.38 -52.19 -29.38
CA THR A 255 -46.91 -52.28 -29.47
C THR A 255 -46.27 -51.84 -30.79
N THR A 256 -46.98 -51.12 -31.66
CA THR A 256 -46.43 -50.56 -32.91
C THR A 256 -46.76 -49.07 -33.08
N CYS A 257 -45.82 -48.27 -33.56
CA CYS A 257 -46.02 -46.85 -33.85
C CYS A 257 -47.00 -46.64 -35.01
N GLN A 258 -48.01 -45.79 -34.83
CA GLN A 258 -49.08 -45.52 -35.80
C GLN A 258 -48.87 -44.22 -36.57
N GLU A 259 -49.58 -44.06 -37.70
CA GLU A 259 -49.58 -42.83 -38.50
C GLU A 259 -50.60 -41.79 -37.97
N PRO A 260 -50.29 -40.47 -38.08
CA PRO A 260 -51.19 -39.33 -37.79
C PRO A 260 -52.59 -39.36 -38.42
N THR A 261 -53.64 -38.96 -37.69
CA THR A 261 -55.00 -38.73 -38.23
C THR A 261 -55.77 -37.60 -37.52
N CYS A 262 -56.69 -36.91 -38.22
CA CYS A 262 -57.60 -35.86 -37.72
C CYS A 262 -58.65 -36.33 -36.67
N SER A 263 -58.32 -37.31 -35.82
CA SER A 263 -59.19 -37.90 -34.79
C SER A 263 -58.44 -38.80 -33.79
N ASP A 264 -57.10 -38.78 -33.76
CA ASP A 264 -56.31 -39.62 -32.84
C ASP A 264 -56.10 -39.00 -31.45
N GLY A 265 -56.50 -37.73 -31.26
CA GLY A 265 -56.50 -37.04 -29.97
C GLY A 265 -55.17 -36.39 -29.59
N VAL A 266 -54.17 -36.38 -30.47
CA VAL A 266 -52.93 -35.61 -30.29
C VAL A 266 -52.66 -34.72 -31.50
N ARG A 267 -52.25 -33.47 -31.28
CA ARG A 267 -51.98 -32.53 -32.38
C ARG A 267 -50.73 -32.95 -33.16
N ASN A 268 -50.94 -33.67 -34.25
CA ASN A 268 -49.89 -34.19 -35.13
C ASN A 268 -50.22 -33.87 -36.62
N GLY A 269 -49.48 -34.48 -37.55
CA GLY A 269 -49.79 -34.36 -38.98
C GLY A 269 -49.81 -32.91 -39.51
N SER A 270 -50.98 -32.46 -39.97
CA SER A 270 -51.17 -31.18 -40.67
C SER A 270 -52.04 -30.16 -39.90
N GLU A 271 -52.23 -30.36 -38.61
CA GLU A 271 -53.25 -29.70 -37.79
C GLU A 271 -52.87 -28.33 -37.21
N SER A 272 -53.81 -27.37 -37.25
CA SER A 272 -53.68 -26.08 -36.55
C SER A 272 -54.28 -26.05 -35.13
N GLY A 273 -55.11 -27.03 -34.75
CA GLY A 273 -55.53 -27.36 -33.37
C GLY A 273 -55.75 -28.87 -33.22
N VAL A 274 -55.88 -29.39 -31.99
CA VAL A 274 -56.02 -30.86 -31.78
C VAL A 274 -57.24 -31.38 -32.56
N ASP A 275 -57.03 -32.34 -33.46
CA ASP A 275 -58.03 -32.92 -34.37
C ASP A 275 -58.71 -31.89 -35.33
N CYS A 276 -58.19 -30.66 -35.46
CA CYS A 276 -58.82 -29.60 -36.29
C CYS A 276 -57.85 -28.67 -37.04
N GLY A 277 -58.38 -28.01 -38.08
CA GLY A 277 -57.69 -26.99 -38.85
C GLY A 277 -56.63 -27.54 -39.82
N GLY A 278 -55.97 -26.63 -40.54
CA GLY A 278 -55.13 -26.99 -41.68
C GLY A 278 -55.94 -27.41 -42.91
N ALA A 279 -55.25 -27.94 -43.93
CA ALA A 279 -55.86 -28.20 -45.25
C ALA A 279 -56.65 -29.52 -45.35
N ALA A 280 -56.51 -30.42 -44.37
CA ALA A 280 -57.10 -31.76 -44.39
C ALA A 280 -58.18 -32.00 -43.32
N CYS A 281 -58.19 -31.23 -42.23
CA CYS A 281 -59.13 -31.36 -41.13
C CYS A 281 -60.14 -30.18 -41.10
N PRO A 282 -61.31 -30.29 -40.42
CA PRO A 282 -62.34 -29.24 -40.42
C PRO A 282 -61.91 -27.95 -39.71
N ALA A 283 -62.49 -26.81 -40.11
CA ALA A 283 -62.24 -25.51 -39.47
C ALA A 283 -62.64 -25.50 -37.98
N CYS A 284 -61.81 -24.86 -37.16
CA CYS A 284 -61.88 -24.86 -35.72
C CYS A 284 -62.90 -23.82 -35.17
N PRO A 285 -63.54 -24.11 -34.01
CA PRO A 285 -64.43 -23.18 -33.31
C PRO A 285 -63.66 -22.08 -32.53
N PRO A 286 -64.35 -21.06 -31.98
CA PRO A 286 -63.77 -20.09 -31.05
C PRO A 286 -62.94 -20.72 -29.94
N GLN A 287 -61.84 -20.07 -29.56
CA GLN A 287 -60.83 -20.52 -28.58
C GLN A 287 -60.02 -21.80 -28.92
N GLN A 288 -60.22 -22.44 -30.07
CA GLN A 288 -59.25 -23.41 -30.60
C GLN A 288 -58.13 -22.71 -31.37
N THR A 289 -56.97 -23.37 -31.49
CA THR A 289 -55.80 -22.77 -32.14
C THR A 289 -55.92 -22.75 -33.67
N CYS A 290 -55.42 -21.68 -34.27
CA CYS A 290 -55.46 -21.40 -35.69
C CYS A 290 -54.12 -20.82 -36.17
N VAL A 291 -53.82 -20.97 -37.47
CA VAL A 291 -52.71 -20.29 -38.14
C VAL A 291 -53.23 -19.20 -39.08
N ASN A 292 -54.35 -19.46 -39.77
CA ASN A 292 -54.97 -18.52 -40.71
C ASN A 292 -56.42 -18.19 -40.33
N PRO A 293 -56.97 -17.03 -40.75
CA PRO A 293 -58.39 -16.70 -40.54
C PRO A 293 -59.38 -17.69 -41.17
N SER A 294 -58.95 -18.43 -42.21
CA SER A 294 -59.70 -19.54 -42.83
C SER A 294 -59.89 -20.74 -41.91
N ASP A 295 -59.03 -20.91 -40.90
CA ASP A 295 -59.10 -22.00 -39.95
C ASP A 295 -60.20 -21.76 -38.91
N CYS A 296 -60.85 -20.58 -38.90
CA CYS A 296 -61.81 -20.15 -37.90
C CYS A 296 -63.23 -20.01 -38.45
N GLY A 297 -64.21 -20.61 -37.78
CA GLY A 297 -65.62 -20.46 -38.13
C GLY A 297 -66.18 -19.02 -38.10
N THR A 298 -65.49 -18.09 -37.43
CA THR A 298 -65.83 -16.66 -37.39
C THR A 298 -65.12 -15.80 -38.46
N GLY A 299 -64.18 -16.39 -39.22
CA GLY A 299 -63.34 -15.64 -40.15
C GLY A 299 -62.27 -14.75 -39.50
N VAL A 300 -62.08 -14.83 -38.18
CA VAL A 300 -61.09 -14.01 -37.44
C VAL A 300 -60.20 -14.91 -36.57
N CYS A 301 -58.99 -15.20 -37.07
CA CYS A 301 -57.88 -15.76 -36.28
C CYS A 301 -57.02 -14.60 -35.73
N LYS A 302 -56.88 -14.50 -34.41
CA LYS A 302 -56.12 -13.43 -33.75
C LYS A 302 -55.32 -14.01 -32.57
N ALA A 303 -54.03 -13.68 -32.49
CA ALA A 303 -53.09 -14.29 -31.54
C ALA A 303 -53.09 -15.83 -31.55
N GLY A 304 -53.35 -16.44 -32.72
CA GLY A 304 -53.43 -17.89 -32.88
C GLY A 304 -54.71 -18.54 -32.35
N LEU A 305 -55.77 -17.76 -32.04
CA LEU A 305 -57.07 -18.24 -31.57
C LEU A 305 -58.24 -17.60 -32.35
N CYS A 306 -59.38 -18.30 -32.45
CA CYS A 306 -60.58 -17.81 -33.15
C CYS A 306 -61.51 -16.95 -32.25
N VAL A 307 -61.98 -15.78 -32.74
CA VAL A 307 -62.69 -14.73 -31.95
C VAL A 307 -63.86 -14.02 -32.68
N GLU A 308 -64.62 -13.15 -31.99
CA GLU A 308 -65.79 -12.37 -32.51
C GLU A 308 -65.50 -10.86 -32.77
N ALA A 309 -66.50 -10.09 -33.23
CA ALA A 309 -66.38 -8.73 -33.81
C ALA A 309 -66.81 -7.54 -32.89
N GLY A 310 -66.48 -6.29 -33.25
CA GLY A 310 -66.76 -5.06 -32.49
C GLY A 310 -66.34 -3.75 -33.20
N CYS A 311 -66.42 -2.59 -32.52
CA CYS A 311 -66.29 -1.20 -33.05
C CYS A 311 -64.92 -0.80 -33.68
N ALA A 312 -64.36 -1.62 -34.56
CA ALA A 312 -63.14 -1.36 -35.33
C ALA A 312 -63.09 -2.32 -36.54
N ASP A 313 -64.24 -2.57 -37.17
CA ASP A 313 -64.39 -3.51 -38.30
C ASP A 313 -64.43 -2.84 -39.68
N GLY A 314 -64.32 -1.50 -39.71
CA GLY A 314 -64.23 -0.69 -40.93
C GLY A 314 -65.57 -0.30 -41.53
N GLN A 315 -66.68 -0.52 -40.81
CA GLN A 315 -68.04 -0.24 -41.27
C GLN A 315 -68.88 0.38 -40.17
N LYS A 316 -69.55 1.49 -40.48
CA LYS A 316 -70.47 2.15 -39.56
C LYS A 316 -71.65 1.25 -39.20
N ASN A 317 -71.52 0.52 -38.10
CA ASN A 317 -72.51 -0.45 -37.64
C ASN A 317 -72.72 -0.35 -36.12
N GLY A 318 -73.39 -1.33 -35.50
CA GLY A 318 -73.67 -1.32 -34.07
C GLY A 318 -74.42 -0.08 -33.57
N LYS A 319 -73.69 0.85 -32.93
CA LYS A 319 -74.23 2.03 -32.23
C LYS A 319 -73.50 3.35 -32.57
N GLU A 320 -72.75 3.37 -33.66
CA GLU A 320 -71.73 4.40 -33.95
C GLU A 320 -72.30 5.72 -34.50
N SER A 321 -71.74 6.86 -34.09
CA SER A 321 -72.19 8.20 -34.53
C SER A 321 -71.46 8.71 -35.79
N ASP A 322 -70.25 8.25 -36.07
CA ASP A 322 -69.54 8.32 -37.36
C ASP A 322 -68.93 6.93 -37.66
N VAL A 323 -68.13 6.75 -38.73
CA VAL A 323 -67.57 5.40 -39.07
C VAL A 323 -66.56 4.95 -38.00
N ASP A 324 -66.80 3.78 -37.37
CA ASP A 324 -65.99 3.19 -36.28
C ASP A 324 -65.81 4.09 -35.03
N CYS A 325 -66.62 5.16 -34.87
CA CYS A 325 -66.47 6.09 -33.73
C CYS A 325 -67.78 6.75 -33.23
N GLY A 326 -67.74 7.11 -31.95
CA GLY A 326 -68.70 7.90 -31.17
C GLY A 326 -70.00 7.16 -30.87
N GLY A 327 -70.68 7.55 -29.78
CA GLY A 327 -71.90 6.89 -29.32
C GLY A 327 -71.71 5.47 -28.77
N GLY A 328 -72.67 5.04 -27.94
CA GLY A 328 -72.98 3.62 -27.67
C GLY A 328 -71.96 2.74 -26.93
N GLY A 329 -70.72 3.20 -26.74
CA GLY A 329 -69.59 2.44 -26.19
C GLY A 329 -68.38 2.32 -27.14
N CYS A 330 -68.44 2.89 -28.35
CA CYS A 330 -67.32 2.94 -29.28
C CYS A 330 -66.44 4.21 -29.03
N PRO A 331 -65.18 4.27 -29.50
CA PRO A 331 -64.25 5.36 -29.18
C PRO A 331 -64.73 6.74 -29.69
N PRO A 332 -64.50 7.86 -28.99
CA PRO A 332 -64.97 9.18 -29.44
C PRO A 332 -64.31 9.62 -30.77
N CYS A 333 -64.99 10.50 -31.50
CA CYS A 333 -64.60 10.95 -32.84
C CYS A 333 -63.74 12.22 -32.84
N ASP A 334 -62.78 12.27 -33.76
CA ASP A 334 -61.85 13.39 -33.91
C ASP A 334 -62.46 14.69 -34.44
N ALA A 335 -61.70 15.78 -34.35
CA ALA A 335 -62.11 17.10 -34.83
C ALA A 335 -62.63 17.07 -36.28
N THR A 336 -63.65 17.88 -36.56
CA THR A 336 -64.46 17.92 -37.81
C THR A 336 -65.41 16.73 -38.06
N LYS A 337 -65.35 15.64 -37.29
CA LYS A 337 -66.33 14.55 -37.36
C LYS A 337 -67.70 14.96 -36.80
N SER A 338 -68.70 14.10 -37.05
CA SER A 338 -70.09 14.30 -36.66
C SER A 338 -70.31 13.96 -35.17
N CYS A 339 -71.00 14.82 -34.42
CA CYS A 339 -71.30 14.60 -33.01
C CYS A 339 -72.74 15.00 -32.64
N VAL A 340 -73.29 14.38 -31.58
CA VAL A 340 -74.61 14.68 -31.02
C VAL A 340 -74.48 15.32 -29.64
N VAL A 341 -73.51 14.88 -28.85
CA VAL A 341 -73.12 15.45 -27.54
C VAL A 341 -71.60 15.63 -27.46
N GLY A 342 -71.13 16.43 -26.49
CA GLY A 342 -69.69 16.65 -26.28
C GLY A 342 -68.90 15.35 -26.06
N GLY A 343 -69.50 14.35 -25.41
CA GLY A 343 -68.89 13.03 -25.20
C GLY A 343 -68.72 12.16 -26.45
N ASP A 344 -69.26 12.56 -27.60
CA ASP A 344 -68.98 11.91 -28.89
C ASP A 344 -67.65 12.42 -29.51
N CYS A 345 -67.03 13.45 -28.94
CA CYS A 345 -65.82 14.11 -29.47
C CYS A 345 -64.58 13.85 -28.63
N THR A 346 -63.42 13.62 -29.27
CA THR A 346 -62.12 13.48 -28.58
C THR A 346 -61.75 14.73 -27.77
N SER A 347 -62.27 15.91 -28.17
CA SER A 347 -62.09 17.19 -27.46
C SER A 347 -63.13 17.48 -26.37
N GLY A 348 -64.17 16.67 -26.21
CA GLY A 348 -65.32 16.98 -25.34
C GLY A 348 -66.23 18.12 -25.85
N ALA A 349 -65.83 18.83 -26.91
CA ALA A 349 -66.48 20.04 -27.41
C ALA A 349 -67.19 19.78 -28.76
N CYS A 350 -68.48 19.45 -28.67
CA CYS A 350 -69.37 19.36 -29.83
C CYS A 350 -70.07 20.71 -30.06
N VAL A 351 -69.56 21.51 -31.01
CA VAL A 351 -70.11 22.85 -31.32
C VAL A 351 -70.71 22.82 -32.72
N SER A 352 -71.99 23.19 -32.84
CA SER A 352 -72.72 23.14 -34.13
C SER A 352 -72.70 21.76 -34.82
N PHE A 353 -72.84 20.69 -34.02
CA PHE A 353 -72.84 19.27 -34.46
C PHE A 353 -71.50 18.76 -35.06
N SER A 354 -70.40 19.48 -34.85
CA SER A 354 -69.06 19.01 -35.22
C SER A 354 -68.06 19.19 -34.08
N CYS A 355 -67.10 18.29 -33.99
CA CYS A 355 -66.07 18.31 -32.95
C CYS A 355 -65.04 19.42 -33.21
N THR A 356 -64.91 20.37 -32.28
CA THR A 356 -63.94 21.48 -32.38
C THR A 356 -62.58 21.11 -31.77
N GLN A 357 -61.51 21.79 -32.20
CA GLN A 357 -60.17 21.62 -31.65
C GLN A 357 -60.04 22.26 -30.24
N PRO A 358 -59.30 21.64 -29.30
CA PRO A 358 -58.96 22.22 -27.99
C PRO A 358 -58.16 23.53 -28.05
N SER A 359 -58.25 24.36 -26.99
CA SER A 359 -57.54 25.65 -26.91
C SER A 359 -57.14 26.04 -25.49
N CYS A 360 -55.85 26.37 -25.29
CA CYS A 360 -55.20 26.76 -24.02
C CYS A 360 -55.71 28.04 -23.32
N THR A 361 -56.89 28.55 -23.69
CA THR A 361 -57.51 29.81 -23.24
C THR A 361 -59.05 29.82 -23.34
N ASP A 362 -59.70 28.66 -23.53
CA ASP A 362 -61.17 28.58 -23.66
C ASP A 362 -61.93 28.38 -22.34
N SER A 363 -61.19 28.26 -21.23
CA SER A 363 -61.66 28.07 -19.85
C SER A 363 -62.47 26.79 -19.59
N LEU A 364 -62.27 25.77 -20.42
CA LEU A 364 -62.73 24.41 -20.19
C LEU A 364 -61.52 23.47 -20.20
N LYS A 365 -61.26 22.73 -19.11
CA LYS A 365 -60.24 21.66 -19.11
C LYS A 365 -60.57 20.63 -20.19
N ASN A 366 -59.93 20.71 -21.34
CA ASN A 366 -60.23 19.91 -22.52
C ASN A 366 -58.98 19.60 -23.36
N GLY A 367 -59.08 18.63 -24.27
CA GLY A 367 -57.93 18.12 -25.01
C GLY A 367 -56.82 17.60 -24.09
N ASN A 368 -55.64 18.20 -24.18
CA ASN A 368 -54.46 17.82 -23.41
C ASN A 368 -54.33 18.58 -22.08
N GLU A 369 -55.27 19.47 -21.72
CA GLU A 369 -55.17 20.25 -20.49
C GLU A 369 -55.30 19.40 -19.22
N THR A 370 -54.58 19.81 -18.19
CA THR A 370 -54.49 19.09 -16.91
C THR A 370 -54.90 19.98 -15.73
N GLY A 371 -54.69 21.29 -15.82
CA GLY A 371 -55.46 22.32 -15.13
C GLY A 371 -56.63 22.82 -16.00
N VAL A 372 -57.06 24.06 -15.78
CA VAL A 372 -57.92 24.82 -16.72
C VAL A 372 -57.06 25.90 -17.34
N ASP A 373 -57.03 26.01 -18.67
CA ASP A 373 -56.16 26.92 -19.42
C ASP A 373 -54.65 26.72 -19.15
N CYS A 374 -54.24 25.53 -18.67
CA CYS A 374 -52.85 25.21 -18.30
C CYS A 374 -52.52 23.70 -18.25
N GLY A 375 -51.21 23.42 -18.38
CA GLY A 375 -50.63 22.08 -18.38
C GLY A 375 -50.75 21.34 -19.72
N GLY A 376 -50.16 20.14 -19.81
CA GLY A 376 -50.04 19.37 -21.05
C GLY A 376 -49.26 20.13 -22.13
N THR A 377 -49.93 20.47 -23.23
CA THR A 377 -49.36 21.31 -24.31
C THR A 377 -49.49 22.82 -24.05
N CYS A 378 -50.13 23.22 -22.95
CA CYS A 378 -50.31 24.60 -22.54
C CYS A 378 -49.25 25.02 -21.51
N LYS A 379 -49.19 26.32 -21.17
CA LYS A 379 -48.27 26.85 -20.15
C LYS A 379 -48.42 26.07 -18.81
N PRO A 380 -47.34 25.85 -18.04
CA PRO A 380 -47.47 25.21 -16.73
C PRO A 380 -48.38 25.98 -15.76
N CYS A 381 -49.16 25.22 -15.00
CA CYS A 381 -50.08 25.66 -13.96
C CYS A 381 -49.34 26.15 -12.70
N GLY A 382 -49.91 27.14 -12.01
CA GLY A 382 -49.42 27.57 -10.70
C GLY A 382 -49.83 26.63 -9.56
N SER A 383 -49.13 26.69 -8.42
CA SER A 383 -49.42 25.87 -7.24
C SER A 383 -50.88 26.02 -6.77
N GLY A 384 -51.54 24.89 -6.47
CA GLY A 384 -52.97 24.82 -6.13
C GLY A 384 -53.92 24.57 -7.31
N ALA A 385 -53.45 24.62 -8.56
CA ALA A 385 -54.21 24.18 -9.74
C ALA A 385 -54.11 22.66 -9.95
N ALA A 386 -55.05 22.09 -10.72
CA ALA A 386 -55.04 20.66 -11.05
C ALA A 386 -53.95 20.29 -12.07
N CYS A 387 -53.51 19.03 -12.04
CA CYS A 387 -52.47 18.46 -12.90
C CYS A 387 -52.61 16.93 -13.01
N THR A 388 -51.82 16.28 -13.87
CA THR A 388 -51.66 14.83 -13.94
C THR A 388 -50.20 14.37 -13.99
N GLN A 389 -49.26 15.26 -14.34
CA GLN A 389 -47.82 15.01 -14.50
C GLN A 389 -46.99 16.16 -13.94
N ALA A 390 -45.71 15.89 -13.64
CA ALA A 390 -44.73 16.87 -13.16
C ALA A 390 -44.67 18.16 -14.00
N THR A 391 -44.58 18.00 -15.32
CA THR A 391 -44.45 19.07 -16.32
C THR A 391 -45.67 19.98 -16.43
N ASP A 392 -46.82 19.57 -15.91
CA ASP A 392 -48.00 20.43 -15.84
C ASP A 392 -47.83 21.61 -14.90
N CYS A 393 -46.90 21.53 -13.95
CA CYS A 393 -46.77 22.45 -12.83
C CYS A 393 -45.53 23.35 -13.00
N ALA A 394 -45.68 24.64 -12.69
CA ALA A 394 -44.56 25.58 -12.69
C ALA A 394 -43.50 25.26 -11.61
N SER A 395 -43.84 24.42 -10.62
CA SER A 395 -42.95 23.82 -9.63
C SER A 395 -42.33 22.49 -10.06
N GLY A 396 -42.75 21.91 -11.19
CA GLY A 396 -42.37 20.55 -11.58
C GLY A 396 -43.01 19.43 -10.75
N VAL A 397 -43.88 19.74 -9.77
CA VAL A 397 -44.48 18.72 -8.88
C VAL A 397 -46.00 18.72 -8.91
N CYS A 398 -46.55 17.60 -9.37
CA CYS A 398 -47.96 17.27 -9.27
C CYS A 398 -48.21 16.28 -8.13
N ALA A 399 -48.65 16.78 -6.97
CA ALA A 399 -48.93 15.97 -5.78
C ALA A 399 -50.44 15.84 -5.55
N SER A 400 -50.96 14.61 -5.47
CA SER A 400 -52.40 14.35 -5.33
C SER A 400 -53.26 15.07 -6.39
N ASN A 401 -52.84 15.00 -7.66
CA ASN A 401 -53.45 15.69 -8.82
C ASN A 401 -53.53 17.22 -8.70
N THR A 402 -52.73 17.83 -7.81
CA THR A 402 -52.66 19.27 -7.56
C THR A 402 -51.20 19.75 -7.62
N CYS A 403 -50.92 20.87 -8.25
CA CYS A 403 -49.56 21.42 -8.31
C CYS A 403 -49.10 21.85 -6.92
N ALA A 404 -48.01 21.26 -6.43
CA ALA A 404 -47.41 21.61 -5.15
C ALA A 404 -46.72 22.98 -5.21
N ALA A 405 -46.44 23.55 -4.05
CA ALA A 405 -45.42 24.60 -3.92
C ALA A 405 -44.04 23.96 -3.85
N ALA A 406 -43.04 24.64 -4.43
CA ALA A 406 -41.62 24.26 -4.37
C ALA A 406 -41.13 24.06 -2.93
N THR A 407 -40.56 22.89 -2.61
CA THR A 407 -39.94 22.57 -1.31
C THR A 407 -38.78 21.59 -1.46
N CYS A 408 -37.77 21.71 -0.59
CA CYS A 408 -36.53 20.93 -0.55
C CYS A 408 -36.66 19.43 -0.22
N THR A 409 -37.80 18.81 -0.54
CA THR A 409 -38.17 17.40 -0.32
C THR A 409 -39.26 16.92 -1.30
N ASP A 410 -39.56 17.66 -2.37
CA ASP A 410 -40.65 17.36 -3.32
C ASP A 410 -40.22 16.58 -4.56
N THR A 411 -38.93 16.25 -4.67
CA THR A 411 -38.30 15.42 -5.72
C THR A 411 -38.24 16.04 -7.12
N ALA A 412 -38.45 17.34 -7.26
CA ALA A 412 -38.14 18.08 -8.49
C ALA A 412 -37.22 19.28 -8.23
N LYS A 413 -36.20 19.45 -9.07
CA LYS A 413 -35.27 20.58 -9.04
C LYS A 413 -36.01 21.90 -9.30
N ASN A 414 -36.37 22.62 -8.24
CA ASN A 414 -37.26 23.79 -8.35
C ASN A 414 -36.91 24.93 -7.37
N GLY A 415 -37.69 26.02 -7.42
CA GLY A 415 -37.55 27.14 -6.48
C GLY A 415 -36.17 27.83 -6.54
N ALA A 416 -35.40 27.68 -5.46
CA ALA A 416 -34.05 28.23 -5.29
C ALA A 416 -32.94 27.15 -5.23
N GLU A 417 -33.30 25.90 -5.52
CA GLU A 417 -32.39 24.75 -5.50
C GLU A 417 -31.34 24.82 -6.60
N THR A 418 -30.21 24.15 -6.36
CA THR A 418 -29.18 23.97 -7.39
C THR A 418 -29.15 22.56 -7.95
N ASP A 419 -29.70 21.56 -7.24
CA ASP A 419 -30.16 20.29 -7.79
C ASP A 419 -31.39 19.76 -7.04
N VAL A 420 -32.02 18.69 -7.54
CA VAL A 420 -33.22 18.08 -6.93
C VAL A 420 -33.10 17.96 -5.40
N ASP A 421 -34.02 18.63 -4.69
CA ASP A 421 -34.13 18.69 -3.22
C ASP A 421 -32.93 19.33 -2.48
N CYS A 422 -31.99 20.00 -3.18
CA CYS A 422 -30.74 20.44 -2.57
C CYS A 422 -30.06 21.70 -3.14
N GLY A 423 -29.24 22.32 -2.29
CA GLY A 423 -28.41 23.48 -2.61
C GLY A 423 -29.20 24.80 -2.63
N GLY A 424 -28.49 25.91 -2.85
CA GLY A 424 -29.05 27.24 -2.60
C GLY A 424 -29.10 27.58 -1.10
N PRO A 425 -29.77 28.69 -0.71
CA PRO A 425 -29.69 29.23 0.65
C PRO A 425 -30.57 28.52 1.69
N ASP A 426 -31.72 27.98 1.28
CA ASP A 426 -32.78 27.51 2.19
C ASP A 426 -32.90 25.96 2.26
N CYS A 427 -32.23 25.23 1.36
CA CYS A 427 -32.33 23.76 1.24
C CYS A 427 -31.09 23.02 1.79
N PRO A 428 -31.19 21.70 2.07
CA PRO A 428 -30.05 20.88 2.46
C PRO A 428 -28.92 20.91 1.42
N LYS A 429 -27.67 20.79 1.88
CA LYS A 429 -26.53 20.79 0.96
C LYS A 429 -26.47 19.53 0.09
N CYS A 430 -26.25 19.72 -1.20
CA CYS A 430 -26.14 18.64 -2.19
C CYS A 430 -25.00 17.66 -1.90
N ALA A 431 -25.23 16.39 -2.23
CA ALA A 431 -24.21 15.34 -2.22
C ALA A 431 -23.21 15.51 -3.38
N ALA A 432 -22.12 14.73 -3.39
CA ALA A 432 -21.26 14.67 -4.57
C ALA A 432 -22.00 14.09 -5.79
N GLY A 433 -21.65 14.55 -7.00
CA GLY A 433 -22.33 14.21 -8.26
C GLY A 433 -23.61 15.02 -8.54
N LYS A 434 -24.10 15.81 -7.58
CA LYS A 434 -25.27 16.70 -7.75
C LYS A 434 -24.87 18.09 -8.24
N SER A 435 -25.78 18.79 -8.89
CA SER A 435 -25.56 20.13 -9.46
C SER A 435 -25.42 21.24 -8.40
N CYS A 436 -24.64 22.27 -8.70
CA CYS A 436 -24.39 23.43 -7.83
C CYS A 436 -24.15 24.74 -8.60
N ALA A 437 -24.34 25.87 -7.93
CA ALA A 437 -23.94 27.19 -8.44
C ALA A 437 -22.68 27.73 -7.73
N GLN A 438 -22.43 27.29 -6.50
CA GLN A 438 -21.37 27.79 -5.63
C GLN A 438 -20.95 26.75 -4.58
N ALA A 439 -19.75 26.91 -4.02
CA ALA A 439 -19.16 26.01 -3.02
C ALA A 439 -20.05 25.75 -1.78
N SER A 440 -20.87 26.72 -1.37
CA SER A 440 -21.77 26.59 -0.21
C SER A 440 -22.87 25.57 -0.42
N ASP A 441 -23.32 25.34 -1.65
CA ASP A 441 -24.43 24.44 -1.98
C ASP A 441 -24.06 22.98 -1.74
N CYS A 442 -22.76 22.67 -1.75
CA CYS A 442 -22.23 21.31 -1.67
C CYS A 442 -21.89 20.91 -0.22
N SER A 443 -22.26 19.69 0.15
CA SER A 443 -21.96 19.09 1.47
C SER A 443 -20.46 18.97 1.72
N ALA A 444 -19.68 18.60 0.69
CA ALA A 444 -18.22 18.60 0.70
C ALA A 444 -17.57 20.00 0.50
N GLY A 445 -18.37 21.06 0.33
CA GLY A 445 -17.86 22.43 0.20
C GLY A 445 -17.18 22.77 -1.14
N ALA A 446 -17.23 21.89 -2.14
CA ALA A 446 -16.59 22.08 -3.43
C ALA A 446 -17.58 21.97 -4.60
N CYS A 447 -17.72 23.05 -5.37
CA CYS A 447 -18.48 23.12 -6.61
C CYS A 447 -17.51 23.39 -7.76
N SER A 448 -17.47 22.52 -8.78
CA SER A 448 -16.59 22.66 -9.95
C SER A 448 -17.30 22.13 -11.19
N GLY A 449 -17.26 22.88 -12.30
CA GLY A 449 -18.03 22.56 -13.50
C GLY A 449 -19.55 22.51 -13.25
N ASN A 450 -20.06 23.34 -12.33
CA ASN A 450 -21.45 23.32 -11.83
C ASN A 450 -21.90 21.98 -11.20
N VAL A 451 -20.95 21.12 -10.79
CA VAL A 451 -21.21 19.86 -10.08
C VAL A 451 -20.49 19.85 -8.74
N CYS A 452 -21.19 19.42 -7.69
CA CYS A 452 -20.62 19.15 -6.38
C CYS A 452 -19.65 17.97 -6.50
N LYS A 453 -18.37 18.23 -6.29
CA LYS A 453 -17.35 17.19 -6.31
C LYS A 453 -17.20 16.56 -4.94
N THR A 454 -16.84 15.28 -4.90
CA THR A 454 -16.14 14.72 -3.74
C THR A 454 -14.89 15.54 -3.51
N THR A 455 -14.56 15.82 -2.24
CA THR A 455 -13.24 16.37 -1.89
C THR A 455 -12.37 15.25 -1.35
N PHE A 456 -11.18 15.10 -1.89
CA PHE A 456 -10.17 14.20 -1.38
C PHE A 456 -9.04 14.99 -0.73
N LYS A 457 -8.52 14.45 0.37
CA LYS A 457 -7.45 15.11 1.12
C LYS A 457 -6.11 14.95 0.40
N LEU A 458 -5.64 16.02 -0.24
CA LEU A 458 -4.26 16.14 -0.71
C LEU A 458 -3.39 16.48 0.50
N THR A 459 -2.48 15.59 0.85
CA THR A 459 -1.51 15.78 1.95
C THR A 459 -0.10 15.90 1.37
N VAL A 460 0.59 16.99 1.70
CA VAL A 460 2.01 17.16 1.39
C VAL A 460 2.83 16.87 2.64
N THR A 461 3.82 15.99 2.49
CA THR A 461 4.77 15.62 3.54
C THR A 461 6.14 16.19 3.18
N PRO A 462 6.57 17.31 3.78
CA PRO A 462 7.97 17.72 3.73
C PRO A 462 8.86 16.65 4.37
N ALA A 463 9.94 16.26 3.70
CA ALA A 463 10.87 15.21 4.15
C ALA A 463 12.32 15.58 3.83
N GLY A 464 13.27 14.80 4.38
CA GLY A 464 14.70 15.06 4.24
C GLY A 464 15.25 15.96 5.37
N SER A 465 16.52 16.36 5.21
CA SER A 465 17.30 17.10 6.22
C SER A 465 17.35 18.62 6.01
N GLY A 466 16.71 19.12 4.96
CA GLY A 466 16.64 20.53 4.62
C GLY A 466 15.32 21.17 5.01
N ALA A 467 15.31 22.50 5.11
CA ALA A 467 14.11 23.29 5.28
C ALA A 467 13.62 23.81 3.91
N GLY A 468 12.30 23.99 3.78
CA GLY A 468 11.67 24.56 2.59
C GLY A 468 10.16 24.62 2.73
N SER A 469 9.53 25.40 1.85
CA SER A 469 8.08 25.55 1.76
C SER A 469 7.58 24.91 0.48
N VAL A 470 6.52 24.10 0.57
CA VAL A 470 5.74 23.66 -0.59
C VAL A 470 4.47 24.49 -0.67
N LYS A 471 4.23 25.09 -1.85
CA LYS A 471 3.04 25.88 -2.12
C LYS A 471 2.26 25.31 -3.29
N SER A 472 0.93 25.31 -3.17
CA SER A 472 0.00 25.01 -4.26
C SER A 472 -0.40 26.27 -5.02
N ASP A 473 -0.62 26.10 -6.33
CA ASP A 473 -1.29 27.03 -7.24
C ASP A 473 -2.77 27.32 -6.90
N VAL A 474 -3.56 26.29 -6.56
CA VAL A 474 -4.98 26.43 -6.16
C VAL A 474 -5.17 26.92 -4.71
N GLY A 475 -4.08 27.04 -3.95
CA GLY A 475 -4.09 27.50 -2.56
C GLY A 475 -4.38 26.38 -1.54
N GLY A 476 -4.72 26.77 -0.30
CA GLY A 476 -4.96 25.85 0.83
C GLY A 476 -3.69 25.19 1.40
N ILE A 477 -2.74 24.82 0.55
CA ILE A 477 -1.46 24.19 0.91
C ILE A 477 -0.33 25.24 0.84
N ASP A 478 0.18 25.59 2.01
CA ASP A 478 1.41 26.37 2.20
C ASP A 478 2.17 25.75 3.39
N CYS A 479 3.13 24.87 3.05
CA CYS A 479 3.74 23.93 3.98
C CYS A 479 4.73 24.64 4.91
N GLY A 480 4.15 25.18 5.97
CA GLY A 480 4.78 25.87 7.10
C GLY A 480 3.77 26.10 8.23
N ALA A 481 2.47 26.18 7.89
CA ALA A 481 1.36 26.10 8.85
C ALA A 481 0.27 25.08 8.45
N THR A 482 -0.03 24.93 7.15
CA THR A 482 -1.05 23.98 6.64
C THR A 482 -0.53 23.19 5.45
N CYS A 483 -0.21 21.91 5.71
CA CYS A 483 0.38 20.99 4.71
C CYS A 483 -0.65 20.06 4.04
N SER A 484 -1.94 20.24 4.28
CA SER A 484 -2.99 19.45 3.63
C SER A 484 -4.24 20.27 3.38
N ALA A 485 -4.88 20.06 2.25
CA ALA A 485 -6.17 20.64 1.90
C ALA A 485 -7.11 19.57 1.33
N ASP A 486 -8.41 19.77 1.52
CA ASP A 486 -9.44 18.97 0.86
C ASP A 486 -9.67 19.58 -0.53
N VAL A 487 -9.32 18.82 -1.57
CA VAL A 487 -9.28 19.25 -2.98
C VAL A 487 -10.34 18.52 -3.76
N ALA A 488 -11.03 19.24 -4.66
CA ALA A 488 -12.11 18.67 -5.46
C ALA A 488 -11.61 17.58 -6.43
N ASP A 489 -12.36 16.49 -6.53
CA ASP A 489 -12.13 15.40 -7.46
C ASP A 489 -11.92 15.88 -8.92
N GLY A 490 -10.88 15.35 -9.55
CA GLY A 490 -10.43 15.71 -10.90
C GLY A 490 -9.55 16.96 -10.98
N THR A 491 -9.31 17.68 -9.87
CA THR A 491 -8.47 18.90 -9.88
C THR A 491 -6.99 18.55 -10.02
N THR A 492 -6.36 19.04 -11.08
CA THR A 492 -4.89 19.06 -11.20
C THR A 492 -4.32 20.19 -10.37
N VAL A 493 -3.48 19.85 -9.38
CA VAL A 493 -2.79 20.79 -8.48
C VAL A 493 -1.31 20.83 -8.82
N VAL A 494 -0.75 22.02 -9.04
CA VAL A 494 0.70 22.23 -9.22
C VAL A 494 1.34 22.62 -7.89
N LEU A 495 2.12 21.71 -7.34
CA LEU A 495 2.94 21.88 -6.15
C LEU A 495 4.34 22.37 -6.52
N THR A 496 4.78 23.45 -5.88
CA THR A 496 6.12 24.05 -6.06
C THR A 496 6.89 23.99 -4.75
N GLY A 497 7.99 23.23 -4.73
CA GLY A 497 8.90 23.09 -3.59
C GLY A 497 10.00 24.14 -3.65
N THR A 498 9.97 25.11 -2.74
CA THR A 498 10.99 26.16 -2.63
C THR A 498 11.87 25.88 -1.41
N ALA A 499 13.14 25.55 -1.64
CA ALA A 499 14.09 25.32 -0.55
C ALA A 499 14.40 26.63 0.19
N ALA A 500 14.55 26.55 1.51
CA ALA A 500 14.98 27.66 2.34
C ALA A 500 16.48 27.96 2.16
N SER A 501 16.94 29.08 2.69
CA SER A 501 18.38 29.43 2.69
C SER A 501 19.17 28.37 3.47
N GLY A 502 20.21 27.80 2.86
CA GLY A 502 20.94 26.66 3.42
C GLY A 502 20.27 25.30 3.18
N SER A 503 19.40 25.18 2.17
CA SER A 503 18.81 23.90 1.76
C SER A 503 18.70 23.80 0.23
N THR A 504 18.45 22.58 -0.26
CA THR A 504 18.26 22.25 -1.67
C THR A 504 17.01 21.41 -1.82
N PHE A 505 16.25 21.62 -2.91
CA PHE A 505 15.15 20.72 -3.23
C PHE A 505 15.69 19.48 -3.94
N SER A 506 15.64 18.33 -3.27
CA SER A 506 16.15 17.05 -3.78
C SER A 506 15.14 16.34 -4.68
N GLY A 507 13.85 16.68 -4.57
CA GLY A 507 12.81 16.24 -5.49
C GLY A 507 11.55 15.71 -4.81
N TRP A 508 10.58 15.34 -5.63
CA TRP A 508 9.31 14.76 -5.21
C TRP A 508 9.35 13.22 -5.17
N SER A 509 8.47 12.64 -4.39
CA SER A 509 8.10 11.22 -4.47
C SER A 509 6.65 11.00 -4.00
N GLY A 510 5.96 10.03 -4.59
CA GLY A 510 4.54 9.76 -4.28
C GLY A 510 3.57 10.69 -5.01
N GLY A 511 2.28 10.31 -5.04
CA GLY A 511 1.22 11.03 -5.74
C GLY A 511 1.45 11.25 -7.24
N GLY A 512 2.22 10.36 -7.90
CA GLY A 512 2.61 10.50 -9.31
C GLY A 512 3.83 11.40 -9.56
N CYS A 513 4.29 12.17 -8.57
CA CYS A 513 5.41 13.09 -8.75
C CYS A 513 6.78 12.45 -8.52
N SER A 514 7.75 12.86 -9.33
CA SER A 514 9.16 12.49 -9.21
C SER A 514 10.08 13.60 -9.76
N GLY A 515 11.37 13.55 -9.42
CA GLY A 515 12.36 14.53 -9.90
C GLY A 515 12.26 15.91 -9.22
N THR A 516 13.04 16.88 -9.71
CA THR A 516 13.29 18.19 -9.07
C THR A 516 12.52 19.37 -9.67
N GLY A 517 11.64 19.13 -10.65
CA GLY A 517 10.79 20.16 -11.27
C GLY A 517 9.61 20.57 -10.38
N THR A 518 8.61 21.24 -10.96
CA THR A 518 7.27 21.37 -10.35
C THR A 518 6.54 20.03 -10.42
N CYS A 519 5.72 19.75 -9.41
CA CYS A 519 4.93 18.52 -9.29
C CYS A 519 3.47 18.80 -9.65
N SER A 520 2.91 18.09 -10.62
CA SER A 520 1.50 18.20 -10.99
C SER A 520 0.76 16.94 -10.56
N VAL A 521 -0.29 17.08 -9.74
CA VAL A 521 -1.06 15.96 -9.19
C VAL A 521 -2.54 16.15 -9.49
N THR A 522 -3.11 15.24 -10.28
CA THR A 522 -4.56 15.14 -10.43
C THR A 522 -5.14 14.42 -9.23
N VAL A 523 -5.97 15.11 -8.44
CA VAL A 523 -6.56 14.56 -7.22
C VAL A 523 -7.85 13.80 -7.55
N SER A 524 -7.73 12.47 -7.68
CA SER A 524 -8.87 11.53 -7.87
C SER A 524 -9.09 10.57 -6.68
N ALA A 525 -8.23 10.66 -5.66
CA ALA A 525 -8.33 9.93 -4.40
C ALA A 525 -7.56 10.69 -3.30
N ALA A 526 -7.68 10.26 -2.05
CA ALA A 526 -6.86 10.80 -0.96
C ALA A 526 -5.38 10.45 -1.22
N VAL A 527 -4.55 11.46 -1.47
CA VAL A 527 -3.22 11.30 -2.05
C VAL A 527 -2.17 12.00 -1.20
N THR A 528 -1.03 11.33 -1.00
CA THR A 528 0.12 11.87 -0.25
C THR A 528 1.30 12.10 -1.18
N VAL A 529 1.83 13.33 -1.17
CA VAL A 529 2.98 13.76 -1.96
C VAL A 529 4.12 14.10 -1.01
N THR A 530 5.28 13.47 -1.20
CA THR A 530 6.47 13.74 -0.38
C THR A 530 7.36 14.75 -1.11
N ALA A 531 7.75 15.81 -0.40
CA ALA A 531 8.61 16.87 -0.89
C ALA A 531 9.96 16.80 -0.18
N THR A 532 10.97 16.23 -0.85
CA THR A 532 12.27 15.98 -0.23
C THR A 532 13.14 17.23 -0.36
N PHE A 533 13.37 17.91 0.76
CA PHE A 533 14.38 18.94 0.92
C PHE A 533 15.64 18.28 1.49
N GLY A 534 16.68 18.14 0.68
CA GLY A 534 18.00 17.81 1.20
C GLY A 534 18.63 19.07 1.75
N GLY A 535 19.22 19.00 2.95
CA GLY A 535 20.11 20.07 3.39
C GLY A 535 21.27 20.19 2.39
N THR A 536 21.51 21.38 1.82
CA THR A 536 22.87 21.71 1.40
C THR A 536 23.65 21.78 2.69
N ALA A 537 24.33 20.68 3.03
CA ALA A 537 24.83 20.46 4.37
C ALA A 537 25.55 21.71 4.91
N PRO A 538 25.07 22.35 5.99
CA PRO A 538 25.67 23.56 6.56
C PRO A 538 26.92 23.17 7.37
N GLY A 539 27.87 22.54 6.69
CA GLY A 539 28.95 21.74 7.27
C GLY A 539 28.49 20.66 8.25
N GLY A 540 27.19 20.29 8.24
CA GLY A 540 26.53 19.45 9.25
C GLY A 540 26.97 19.79 10.68
N THR A 541 26.95 21.09 11.02
CA THR A 541 27.95 21.78 11.88
C THR A 541 28.64 20.90 12.92
N VAL A 542 29.73 20.24 12.50
CA VAL A 542 30.50 19.35 13.36
C VAL A 542 31.33 20.17 14.35
N SER A 543 30.75 20.43 15.52
CA SER A 543 31.49 20.97 16.64
C SER A 543 32.46 19.90 17.13
N SER A 544 33.76 20.18 17.06
CA SER A 544 34.80 19.29 17.54
C SER A 544 35.68 19.98 18.57
N LYS A 545 36.06 19.22 19.59
CA LYS A 545 37.02 19.61 20.61
C LYS A 545 38.29 18.80 20.41
N THR A 546 39.16 19.28 19.53
CA THR A 546 40.54 18.77 19.43
C THR A 546 41.25 18.98 20.77
N LEU A 547 41.88 17.94 21.30
CA LEU A 547 42.66 18.03 22.53
C LEU A 547 44.09 18.44 22.17
N LEU A 548 44.45 19.69 22.49
CA LEU A 548 45.67 20.31 21.98
C LEU A 548 46.86 20.06 22.92
N SER A 549 47.92 19.47 22.36
CA SER A 549 49.24 19.31 22.99
C SER A 549 50.32 20.10 22.25
N PRO A 550 51.28 20.75 22.93
CA PRO A 550 52.43 21.39 22.27
C PRO A 550 53.42 20.41 21.63
N SER A 551 53.32 19.12 21.94
CA SER A 551 54.13 18.03 21.40
C SER A 551 53.30 17.09 20.52
N ALA A 552 53.99 16.33 19.67
CA ALA A 552 53.42 15.49 18.61
C ALA A 552 52.73 14.18 19.08
N ASN A 553 52.02 14.22 20.21
CA ASN A 553 51.14 13.15 20.67
C ASN A 553 50.09 13.75 21.64
N PRO A 554 48.83 13.93 21.22
CA PRO A 554 47.76 14.49 22.06
C PRO A 554 47.22 13.46 23.06
N ALA A 555 46.33 13.90 23.94
CA ALA A 555 45.55 12.99 24.78
C ALA A 555 44.72 12.00 23.94
N SER A 556 44.73 10.74 24.34
CA SER A 556 43.88 9.69 23.76
C SER A 556 42.58 9.63 24.57
N PRO A 557 41.43 10.12 24.05
CA PRO A 557 40.14 9.75 24.61
C PRO A 557 39.91 8.25 24.45
N ALA A 558 39.13 7.68 25.37
CA ALA A 558 38.65 6.29 25.31
C ALA A 558 37.12 6.20 25.45
N VAL A 559 36.45 7.29 25.87
CA VAL A 559 35.00 7.35 26.09
C VAL A 559 34.48 8.77 25.93
N ALA A 560 33.24 8.90 25.45
CA ALA A 560 32.41 10.08 25.64
C ALA A 560 31.03 9.70 26.22
N THR A 561 30.53 10.51 27.14
CA THR A 561 29.18 10.40 27.74
C THR A 561 28.56 11.80 27.84
N VAL A 562 27.24 11.88 28.01
CA VAL A 562 26.48 13.14 28.06
C VAL A 562 25.56 13.20 29.27
N ASP A 563 25.58 14.31 30.00
CA ASP A 563 24.62 14.48 31.10
C ASP A 563 23.23 14.96 30.63
N ALA A 564 22.26 14.95 31.55
CA ALA A 564 20.89 15.37 31.28
C ALA A 564 20.72 16.85 30.85
N SER A 565 21.76 17.68 30.95
CA SER A 565 21.80 19.05 30.41
C SER A 565 22.49 19.14 29.05
N GLY A 566 22.86 18.00 28.45
CA GLY A 566 23.61 17.92 27.20
C GLY A 566 25.11 18.25 27.33
N ASN A 567 25.65 18.34 28.55
CA ASN A 567 27.08 18.57 28.73
C ASN A 567 27.87 17.32 28.33
N VAL A 568 28.88 17.50 27.48
CA VAL A 568 29.75 16.41 27.01
C VAL A 568 30.85 16.16 28.03
N VAL A 569 31.01 14.90 28.44
CA VAL A 569 32.10 14.42 29.28
C VAL A 569 32.94 13.45 28.46
N THR A 570 34.26 13.54 28.58
CA THR A 570 35.19 12.59 27.99
C THR A 570 36.30 12.25 28.96
N ALA A 571 36.84 11.04 28.85
CA ALA A 571 37.93 10.55 29.66
C ALA A 571 38.86 9.65 28.85
N GLY A 572 40.07 9.42 29.36
CA GLY A 572 41.08 8.62 28.67
C GLY A 572 42.44 8.67 29.37
N ALA A 573 43.50 8.66 28.56
CA ALA A 573 44.89 8.77 28.99
C ALA A 573 45.65 9.86 28.22
N PHE A 574 46.69 10.43 28.82
CA PHE A 574 47.54 11.42 28.17
C PHE A 574 49.00 11.35 28.64
N MET A 575 49.93 11.46 27.67
CA MET A 575 51.37 11.29 27.90
C MET A 575 52.17 12.60 27.90
N TYR A 576 51.54 13.70 27.46
CA TYR A 576 52.19 15.00 27.29
C TYR A 576 51.26 16.14 27.73
N SER A 577 51.86 17.30 28.03
CA SER A 577 51.17 18.57 28.29
C SER A 577 49.97 18.77 27.37
N THR A 578 48.75 18.75 27.90
CA THR A 578 47.50 18.88 27.11
C THR A 578 46.60 19.96 27.71
N ASP A 579 46.14 20.90 26.90
CA ASP A 579 45.15 21.91 27.31
C ASP A 579 43.74 21.50 26.89
N PHE A 580 42.89 21.33 27.89
CA PHE A 580 41.48 20.99 27.73
C PHE A 580 40.61 22.25 27.53
N GLY A 581 41.17 23.45 27.66
CA GLY A 581 40.49 24.75 27.58
C GLY A 581 40.49 25.54 28.90
N GLY A 582 41.20 25.05 29.92
CA GLY A 582 41.38 25.71 31.21
C GLY A 582 42.86 25.93 31.57
N GLY A 583 43.78 25.73 30.62
CA GLY A 583 45.21 25.68 30.83
C GLY A 583 45.77 24.24 30.78
N PRO A 584 47.07 24.08 30.45
CA PRO A 584 47.66 22.79 30.18
C PRO A 584 47.90 21.95 31.44
N LEU A 585 47.29 20.77 31.50
CA LEU A 585 47.59 19.76 32.52
C LEU A 585 48.90 19.03 32.18
N GLN A 586 49.74 18.78 33.20
CA GLN A 586 51.06 18.15 33.04
C GLN A 586 51.06 16.71 33.57
N PRO A 587 51.26 15.69 32.72
CA PRO A 587 51.29 14.29 33.14
C PRO A 587 52.66 13.85 33.68
N VAL A 588 52.68 12.78 34.49
CA VAL A 588 53.91 12.12 35.01
C VAL A 588 54.06 10.75 34.35
N GLY A 589 54.48 10.76 33.09
CA GLY A 589 54.39 9.58 32.23
C GLY A 589 53.02 9.52 31.56
N THR A 590 52.32 8.39 31.66
CA THR A 590 50.95 8.23 31.14
C THR A 590 49.95 8.39 32.28
N ASP A 591 49.39 9.58 32.44
CA ASP A 591 48.35 9.86 33.44
C ASP A 591 46.95 9.70 32.84
N GLY A 592 45.96 9.40 33.69
CA GLY A 592 44.55 9.39 33.30
C GLY A 592 43.95 10.79 33.31
N TYR A 593 42.87 11.02 32.56
CA TYR A 593 42.14 12.29 32.64
C TYR A 593 40.62 12.11 32.55
N VAL A 594 39.90 13.11 33.05
CA VAL A 594 38.47 13.31 32.80
C VAL A 594 38.19 14.81 32.61
N ALA A 595 37.43 15.16 31.59
CA ALA A 595 37.10 16.53 31.23
C ALA A 595 35.61 16.68 30.89
N LYS A 596 35.02 17.82 31.30
CA LYS A 596 33.62 18.18 31.07
C LYS A 596 33.50 19.49 30.31
N TYR A 597 32.58 19.48 29.37
CA TYR A 597 32.30 20.54 28.41
C TYR A 597 30.79 20.82 28.35
N THR A 598 30.41 22.03 27.96
CA THR A 598 29.02 22.33 27.60
C THR A 598 28.62 21.60 26.31
N ALA A 599 27.33 21.56 26.00
CA ALA A 599 26.83 21.04 24.71
C ALA A 599 27.51 21.68 23.49
N ALA A 600 27.90 22.97 23.60
CA ALA A 600 28.64 23.71 22.59
C ALA A 600 30.18 23.57 22.70
N LEU A 601 30.67 22.54 23.40
CA LEU A 601 32.08 22.21 23.64
C LEU A 601 32.93 23.30 24.34
N GLY A 602 32.26 24.27 24.97
CA GLY A 602 32.90 25.22 25.89
C GLY A 602 33.41 24.51 27.14
N TYR A 603 34.60 24.88 27.64
CA TYR A 603 35.21 24.26 28.81
C TYR A 603 34.39 24.50 30.09
N VAL A 604 34.18 23.46 30.89
CA VAL A 604 33.58 23.56 32.24
C VAL A 604 34.63 23.22 33.30
N TRP A 605 35.23 22.02 33.22
CA TRP A 605 36.37 21.64 34.06
C TRP A 605 37.15 20.47 33.44
N ALA A 606 38.41 20.30 33.87
CA ALA A 606 39.18 19.08 33.63
C ALA A 606 39.91 18.64 34.91
N ARG A 607 40.25 17.35 34.99
CA ARG A 607 41.05 16.76 36.07
C ARG A 607 42.05 15.74 35.52
N LYS A 608 43.21 15.70 36.17
CA LYS A 608 44.26 14.70 35.98
C LYS A 608 44.15 13.66 37.10
N LEU A 609 44.29 12.40 36.72
CA LEU A 609 44.46 11.25 37.60
C LEU A 609 45.95 10.87 37.54
N THR A 610 46.63 10.67 38.66
CA THR A 610 48.09 10.59 38.65
C THR A 610 48.68 9.63 39.68
N GLY A 611 49.97 9.32 39.57
CA GLY A 611 50.65 8.39 40.45
C GLY A 611 51.87 7.78 39.78
N ASN A 612 52.36 6.67 40.32
CA ASN A 612 53.47 5.94 39.71
C ASN A 612 52.96 4.86 38.74
N GLY A 613 53.31 4.98 37.47
CA GLY A 613 52.94 4.03 36.41
C GLY A 613 51.72 4.44 35.60
N ALA A 614 51.51 3.79 34.46
CA ALA A 614 50.48 4.18 33.51
C ALA A 614 49.07 4.01 34.10
N GLN A 615 48.25 5.05 33.93
CA GLN A 615 46.83 5.06 34.30
C GLN A 615 46.01 5.47 33.08
N ALA A 616 44.95 4.72 32.81
CA ALA A 616 43.98 5.05 31.77
C ALA A 616 42.58 4.98 32.38
N VAL A 617 41.76 6.01 32.12
CA VAL A 617 40.30 5.83 32.17
C VAL A 617 39.90 5.12 30.89
N HIS A 618 39.06 4.10 31.01
CA HIS A 618 38.49 3.39 29.87
C HIS A 618 36.99 3.69 29.70
N GLN A 619 36.27 3.97 30.80
CA GLN A 619 34.83 4.22 30.77
C GLN A 619 34.42 5.33 31.73
N ALA A 620 33.30 6.00 31.42
CA ALA A 620 32.74 7.08 32.20
C ALA A 620 31.22 7.16 32.00
N VAL A 621 30.47 7.30 33.11
CA VAL A 621 29.02 7.53 33.09
C VAL A 621 28.67 8.82 33.80
N THR A 622 27.57 9.43 33.38
CA THR A 622 27.02 10.66 33.95
C THR A 622 25.72 10.36 34.67
N GLU A 623 25.61 10.82 35.91
CA GLU A 623 24.37 10.72 36.69
C GLU A 623 23.33 11.73 36.20
N PRO A 624 22.03 11.53 36.49
CA PRO A 624 20.99 12.52 36.21
C PRO A 624 21.24 13.90 36.83
N GLY A 625 22.00 13.97 37.93
CA GLY A 625 22.46 15.22 38.55
C GLY A 625 23.70 15.87 37.89
N GLY A 626 24.26 15.24 36.85
CA GLY A 626 25.44 15.70 36.11
C GLY A 626 26.79 15.34 36.75
N ASP A 627 26.80 14.66 37.90
CA ASP A 627 28.01 14.10 38.52
C ASP A 627 28.59 13.00 37.60
N VAL A 628 29.91 12.83 37.63
CA VAL A 628 30.64 11.95 36.70
C VAL A 628 31.31 10.82 37.47
N ILE A 629 31.06 9.58 37.07
CA ILE A 629 31.75 8.38 37.58
C ILE A 629 32.69 7.87 36.48
N VAL A 630 33.93 7.55 36.82
CA VAL A 630 34.94 7.01 35.89
C VAL A 630 35.47 5.65 36.34
N ALA A 631 35.84 4.81 35.38
CA ALA A 631 36.41 3.49 35.58
C ALA A 631 37.66 3.28 34.71
N GLY A 632 38.70 2.66 35.29
CA GLY A 632 40.00 2.43 34.65
C GLY A 632 40.76 1.25 35.25
N VAL A 633 41.98 0.98 34.79
CA VAL A 633 42.85 -0.10 35.30
C VAL A 633 44.22 0.44 35.72
N SER A 634 44.77 -0.05 36.84
CA SER A 634 46.14 0.25 37.29
C SER A 634 47.18 -0.67 36.61
N ALA A 635 48.13 -0.10 35.86
CA ALA A 635 49.16 -0.89 35.18
C ALA A 635 50.17 -1.61 36.12
N ALA A 636 50.18 -1.30 37.42
CA ALA A 636 51.04 -1.93 38.43
C ALA A 636 50.52 -1.67 39.85
N ALA A 637 51.00 -2.46 40.83
CA ALA A 637 50.66 -2.34 42.24
C ALA A 637 51.34 -1.12 42.88
N ASN A 638 50.75 0.06 42.70
CA ASN A 638 51.31 1.36 43.05
C ASN A 638 50.30 2.27 43.77
N ASN A 639 50.78 3.44 44.19
CA ASN A 639 49.91 4.51 44.68
C ASN A 639 49.35 5.34 43.52
N VAL A 640 48.04 5.53 43.54
CA VAL A 640 47.19 6.19 42.54
C VAL A 640 46.38 7.29 43.23
N ASP A 641 46.46 8.52 42.74
CA ASP A 641 45.65 9.66 43.20
C ASP A 641 44.59 10.01 42.13
N LEU A 642 43.33 9.75 42.48
CA LEU A 642 42.17 10.07 41.64
C LEU A 642 41.57 11.45 41.99
N GLY A 643 42.37 12.36 42.55
CA GLY A 643 41.96 13.69 43.01
C GLY A 643 41.54 13.76 44.48
N GLY A 644 41.65 12.65 45.21
CA GLY A 644 41.32 12.52 46.63
C GLY A 644 42.52 12.24 47.54
N GLY A 645 43.73 12.20 46.97
CA GLY A 645 44.95 11.72 47.64
C GLY A 645 45.32 10.29 47.23
N LEU A 646 46.58 9.94 47.49
CA LEU A 646 47.18 8.67 47.12
C LEU A 646 46.48 7.46 47.78
N THR A 647 45.86 6.64 46.94
CA THR A 647 45.28 5.33 47.27
C THR A 647 46.23 4.23 46.79
N THR A 648 46.61 3.28 47.64
CA THR A 648 47.40 2.11 47.21
C THR A 648 46.49 1.06 46.59
N CYS A 649 46.81 0.62 45.38
CA CYS A 649 45.97 -0.30 44.60
C CYS A 649 46.76 -1.52 44.13
N GLY A 650 46.08 -2.64 43.87
CA GLY A 650 46.69 -3.85 43.33
C GLY A 650 47.21 -3.67 41.90
N ALA A 651 47.98 -4.64 41.42
CA ALA A 651 48.34 -4.70 40.00
C ALA A 651 47.10 -5.14 39.19
N ASN A 652 46.82 -4.45 38.09
CA ASN A 652 45.62 -4.65 37.28
C ASN A 652 44.35 -4.62 38.14
N ALA A 653 44.25 -3.65 39.05
CA ALA A 653 43.06 -3.41 39.86
C ALA A 653 42.13 -2.43 39.15
N LEU A 654 40.83 -2.57 39.41
CA LEU A 654 39.81 -1.63 38.94
C LEU A 654 39.95 -0.32 39.70
N LEU A 655 40.17 0.78 38.97
CA LEU A 655 40.23 2.16 39.48
C LEU A 655 38.86 2.81 39.33
N LEU A 656 38.28 3.34 40.40
CA LEU A 656 36.95 3.99 40.40
C LEU A 656 37.01 5.36 41.07
N ALA A 657 36.38 6.37 40.49
CA ALA A 657 36.20 7.67 41.14
C ALA A 657 34.95 8.43 40.68
N ARG A 658 34.46 9.34 41.53
CA ARG A 658 33.28 10.18 41.29
C ARG A 658 33.62 11.67 41.47
N TYR A 659 33.10 12.52 40.58
CA TYR A 659 33.36 13.96 40.52
C TYR A 659 32.07 14.79 40.46
N ALA A 660 32.05 15.92 41.16
CA ALA A 660 30.91 16.82 41.28
C ALA A 660 30.65 17.64 39.99
N ALA A 661 29.39 17.66 39.55
CA ALA A 661 28.93 18.08 38.22
C ALA A 661 29.47 19.41 37.73
N GLY A 662 29.36 20.46 38.56
CA GLY A 662 29.67 21.83 38.17
C GLY A 662 31.12 22.28 38.43
N SER A 663 31.91 21.49 39.17
CA SER A 663 33.24 21.92 39.64
C SER A 663 34.37 20.93 39.32
N GLY A 664 34.05 19.66 39.07
CA GLY A 664 35.03 18.59 38.89
C GLY A 664 35.75 18.21 40.19
N GLN A 665 35.26 18.63 41.36
CA GLN A 665 35.85 18.20 42.63
C GLN A 665 35.59 16.72 42.87
N HIS A 666 36.60 16.01 43.37
CA HIS A 666 36.50 14.62 43.82
C HIS A 666 35.46 14.49 44.94
N VAL A 667 34.70 13.40 44.90
CA VAL A 667 33.68 13.04 45.90
C VAL A 667 34.09 11.76 46.63
N TRP A 668 34.45 10.71 45.89
CA TRP A 668 35.06 9.51 46.42
C TRP A 668 35.93 8.83 45.35
N SER A 669 36.85 7.98 45.81
CA SER A 669 37.64 7.06 44.99
C SER A 669 37.75 5.69 45.66
N LYS A 670 37.91 4.63 44.86
CA LYS A 670 38.08 3.24 45.29
C LYS A 670 39.03 2.49 44.34
N CYS A 671 39.63 1.44 44.87
CA CYS A 671 40.28 0.40 44.10
C CYS A 671 39.67 -0.95 44.49
N ALA A 672 39.41 -1.82 43.52
CA ALA A 672 38.77 -3.13 43.74
C ALA A 672 39.39 -4.20 42.83
N GLY A 673 39.51 -5.43 43.33
CA GLY A 673 40.07 -6.54 42.56
C GLY A 673 41.56 -6.40 42.20
N VAL A 674 41.99 -7.33 41.36
CA VAL A 674 43.30 -7.52 40.73
C VAL A 674 43.05 -8.29 39.43
N ASN A 675 44.05 -8.43 38.56
CA ASN A 675 43.96 -9.19 37.29
C ASN A 675 42.81 -8.74 36.34
N VAL A 676 42.29 -7.53 36.51
CA VAL A 676 41.32 -6.92 35.58
C VAL A 676 42.06 -6.57 34.30
N SER A 677 41.78 -7.30 33.21
CA SER A 677 42.47 -7.12 31.93
C SER A 677 41.83 -6.02 31.10
N SER A 678 40.53 -5.77 31.27
CA SER A 678 39.86 -4.63 30.66
C SER A 678 38.67 -4.12 31.48
N VAL A 679 38.37 -2.84 31.25
CA VAL A 679 37.08 -2.21 31.54
C VAL A 679 36.57 -1.77 30.18
N ARG A 680 35.36 -2.20 29.80
CA ARG A 680 34.85 -2.08 28.43
C ARG A 680 33.57 -1.25 28.37
N ALA A 681 32.57 -1.63 29.16
CA ALA A 681 31.34 -0.86 29.30
C ALA A 681 31.03 -0.54 30.75
N MET A 682 30.31 0.57 30.95
CA MET A 682 29.79 0.97 32.26
C MET A 682 28.41 1.62 32.08
N ALA A 683 27.45 1.27 32.94
CA ALA A 683 26.07 1.73 32.83
C ALA A 683 25.43 1.93 34.22
N LEU A 684 24.50 2.88 34.35
CA LEU A 684 23.74 3.11 35.59
C LEU A 684 22.58 2.12 35.72
N ASP A 685 22.34 1.60 36.94
CA ASP A 685 21.28 0.62 37.20
C ASP A 685 19.91 1.23 37.54
N GLY A 686 19.81 2.56 37.59
CA GLY A 686 18.59 3.28 37.97
C GLY A 686 18.15 3.14 39.44
N ALA A 687 18.79 2.28 40.24
CA ALA A 687 18.49 2.01 41.64
C ALA A 687 19.54 2.60 42.61
N GLY A 688 20.51 3.37 42.09
CA GLY A 688 21.57 4.02 42.87
C GLY A 688 22.94 3.33 42.76
N ASN A 689 23.12 2.43 41.79
CA ASN A 689 24.37 1.74 41.51
C ASN A 689 24.79 1.95 40.05
N PHE A 690 26.04 1.59 39.76
CA PHE A 690 26.58 1.46 38.42
C PHE A 690 27.17 0.07 38.23
N VAL A 691 27.13 -0.41 37.00
CA VAL A 691 27.56 -1.75 36.59
C VAL A 691 28.70 -1.60 35.61
N ILE A 692 29.76 -2.37 35.78
CA ILE A 692 30.91 -2.43 34.88
C ILE A 692 30.98 -3.82 34.25
N ALA A 693 31.23 -3.85 32.94
CA ALA A 693 31.54 -5.03 32.16
C ALA A 693 32.97 -4.95 31.59
N GLY A 694 33.60 -6.11 31.44
CA GLY A 694 34.92 -6.27 30.85
C GLY A 694 35.47 -7.67 31.07
N SER A 695 36.79 -7.80 31.03
CA SER A 695 37.50 -9.09 31.20
C SER A 695 38.43 -9.14 32.41
N LEU A 696 38.59 -10.33 32.96
CA LEU A 696 39.63 -10.74 33.91
C LEU A 696 40.66 -11.62 33.21
N SER A 697 41.93 -11.57 33.63
CA SER A 697 42.97 -12.54 33.29
C SER A 697 43.06 -13.67 34.33
N ALA A 698 43.54 -14.83 33.88
CA ALA A 698 43.78 -16.03 34.67
C ALA A 698 44.43 -15.74 36.03
N GLY A 699 43.85 -16.31 37.09
CA GLY A 699 44.21 -16.02 38.47
C GLY A 699 43.02 -16.10 39.43
N THR A 700 43.01 -15.25 40.45
CA THR A 700 41.86 -15.10 41.36
C THR A 700 41.72 -13.64 41.77
N THR A 701 40.47 -13.17 41.77
CA THR A 701 40.10 -11.75 41.90
C THR A 701 38.91 -11.62 42.82
N ASP A 702 38.93 -10.65 43.74
CA ASP A 702 37.79 -10.32 44.60
C ASP A 702 37.56 -8.80 44.58
N PHE A 703 36.38 -8.36 44.17
CA PHE A 703 35.98 -6.95 44.19
C PHE A 703 35.47 -6.49 45.58
N GLY A 704 35.45 -7.39 46.57
CA GLY A 704 34.86 -7.24 47.90
C GLY A 704 33.53 -8.00 48.07
N ALA A 705 33.21 -8.91 47.15
CA ALA A 705 31.96 -9.69 47.12
C ALA A 705 32.20 -11.21 47.14
N GLY A 706 33.46 -11.65 47.17
CA GLY A 706 33.87 -13.05 47.19
C GLY A 706 34.88 -13.36 46.07
N PRO A 707 35.83 -14.28 46.29
CA PRO A 707 36.87 -14.59 45.31
C PRO A 707 36.30 -15.35 44.11
N MET A 708 36.62 -14.85 42.91
CA MET A 708 36.34 -15.47 41.63
C MET A 708 37.66 -15.97 41.02
N THR A 709 37.75 -17.26 40.71
CA THR A 709 38.91 -17.87 40.04
C THR A 709 38.67 -17.95 38.54
N VAL A 710 39.70 -17.63 37.77
CA VAL A 710 39.71 -17.42 36.31
C VAL A 710 40.75 -18.36 35.70
N GLN A 711 40.42 -19.07 34.61
CA GLN A 711 41.36 -20.05 34.00
C GLN A 711 42.01 -19.57 32.68
N GLY A 712 41.27 -18.85 31.83
CA GLY A 712 41.80 -18.15 30.64
C GLY A 712 41.64 -16.64 30.81
N SER A 713 41.10 -15.95 29.80
CA SER A 713 40.30 -14.73 29.99
C SER A 713 38.86 -15.10 30.33
N ASP A 714 38.22 -14.35 31.24
CA ASP A 714 36.79 -14.51 31.53
C ASP A 714 36.07 -13.15 31.56
N MET A 715 34.79 -13.13 31.17
CA MET A 715 33.92 -11.97 31.39
C MET A 715 33.64 -11.75 32.87
N TYR A 716 33.49 -10.49 33.28
CA TYR A 716 32.88 -10.14 34.57
C TYR A 716 31.81 -9.06 34.45
N LEU A 717 30.87 -9.10 35.40
CA LEU A 717 30.02 -7.97 35.76
C LEU A 717 30.26 -7.62 37.23
N ALA A 718 30.51 -6.35 37.52
CA ALA A 718 30.68 -5.86 38.90
C ALA A 718 29.80 -4.63 39.14
N VAL A 719 29.05 -4.65 40.24
CA VAL A 719 28.05 -3.64 40.61
C VAL A 719 28.53 -2.85 41.82
N PHE A 720 28.50 -1.53 41.74
CA PHE A 720 29.01 -0.63 42.77
C PHE A 720 28.02 0.50 43.09
N SER A 721 27.88 0.86 44.35
CA SER A 721 27.01 1.94 44.81
C SER A 721 27.51 3.31 44.36
N VAL A 722 26.68 4.08 43.66
CA VAL A 722 26.98 5.46 43.22
C VAL A 722 27.34 6.36 44.40
N ALA A 723 26.65 6.21 45.53
CA ALA A 723 26.83 7.07 46.70
C ALA A 723 28.17 6.88 47.44
N SER A 724 28.86 5.74 47.25
CA SER A 724 30.00 5.34 48.10
C SER A 724 31.16 4.66 47.38
N GLY A 725 30.97 4.19 46.15
CA GLY A 725 31.90 3.32 45.42
C GLY A 725 32.03 1.91 45.99
N ALA A 726 31.27 1.55 47.04
CA ALA A 726 31.32 0.22 47.62
C ALA A 726 30.71 -0.82 46.66
N VAL A 727 31.31 -2.00 46.58
CA VAL A 727 30.76 -3.12 45.81
C VAL A 727 29.43 -3.58 46.41
N VAL A 728 28.50 -3.97 45.55
CA VAL A 728 27.18 -4.51 45.87
C VAL A 728 27.13 -6.00 45.52
N SER A 729 27.66 -6.37 44.35
CA SER A 729 27.79 -7.76 43.90
C SER A 729 28.77 -7.85 42.72
N SER A 730 29.32 -9.04 42.46
CA SER A 730 30.00 -9.36 41.21
C SER A 730 29.70 -10.77 40.73
N LYS A 731 29.77 -10.98 39.41
CA LYS A 731 29.65 -12.27 38.72
C LYS A 731 30.77 -12.42 37.69
N ARG A 732 31.18 -13.65 37.44
CA ARG A 732 32.06 -14.07 36.33
C ARG A 732 31.25 -14.93 35.38
N PHE A 733 31.45 -14.76 34.08
CA PHE A 733 30.92 -15.65 33.04
C PHE A 733 32.09 -16.09 32.15
N GLY A 734 32.14 -17.36 31.79
CA GLY A 734 33.27 -17.91 31.05
C GLY A 734 33.67 -19.32 31.46
N GLY A 735 34.37 -20.00 30.57
CA GLY A 735 34.72 -21.42 30.64
C GLY A 735 36.19 -21.65 31.00
N ALA A 736 36.95 -22.09 30.00
CA ALA A 736 38.39 -22.35 30.07
C ALA A 736 39.13 -21.92 28.78
N GLY A 737 38.43 -21.29 27.84
CA GLY A 737 39.01 -20.55 26.72
C GLY A 737 39.25 -19.10 27.12
N ASP A 738 39.41 -18.23 26.12
CA ASP A 738 39.44 -16.78 26.32
C ASP A 738 38.06 -16.17 26.02
N ASP A 739 37.33 -15.84 27.08
CA ASP A 739 36.01 -15.19 27.02
C ASP A 739 36.16 -13.70 27.33
N VAL A 740 35.53 -12.82 26.53
CA VAL A 740 35.75 -11.37 26.60
C VAL A 740 34.46 -10.54 26.51
N GLY A 741 34.22 -9.67 27.49
CA GLY A 741 33.03 -8.83 27.55
C GLY A 741 33.30 -7.49 26.89
N MET A 742 32.57 -7.16 25.83
CA MET A 742 32.83 -5.98 25.01
C MET A 742 31.86 -4.83 25.29
N ASP A 743 30.57 -5.09 25.50
CA ASP A 743 29.60 -4.04 25.86
C ASP A 743 28.39 -4.54 26.67
N LEU A 744 27.71 -3.61 27.37
CA LEU A 744 26.57 -3.84 28.26
C LEU A 744 25.49 -2.75 28.09
N ALA A 745 24.42 -3.08 27.38
CA ALA A 745 23.24 -2.22 27.26
C ALA A 745 22.19 -2.51 28.34
N ARG A 746 21.31 -1.52 28.61
CA ARG A 746 20.24 -1.59 29.60
C ARG A 746 18.86 -1.30 29.00
N THR A 747 17.86 -2.03 29.45
CA THR A 747 16.42 -1.76 29.23
C THR A 747 15.67 -1.75 30.57
N THR A 748 14.40 -1.35 30.59
CA THR A 748 13.54 -1.46 31.79
C THR A 748 13.34 -2.92 32.22
N GLY A 749 13.39 -3.85 31.26
CA GLY A 749 13.30 -5.30 31.48
C GLY A 749 14.62 -6.01 31.82
N GLY A 750 15.73 -5.31 32.08
CA GLY A 750 17.03 -5.90 32.44
C GLY A 750 18.20 -5.43 31.56
N TRP A 751 19.10 -6.36 31.23
CA TRP A 751 20.40 -6.08 30.61
C TRP A 751 20.67 -6.92 29.36
N LEU A 752 21.52 -6.42 28.47
CA LEU A 752 22.06 -7.14 27.32
C LEU A 752 23.59 -7.04 27.38
N LEU A 753 24.26 -8.15 27.70
CA LEU A 753 25.71 -8.27 27.68
C LEU A 753 26.13 -8.86 26.31
N VAL A 754 27.16 -8.28 25.69
CA VAL A 754 27.72 -8.77 24.44
C VAL A 754 29.25 -8.92 24.53
N GLY A 755 29.79 -9.86 23.77
CA GLY A 755 31.22 -10.12 23.74
C GLY A 755 31.64 -11.20 22.75
N GLY A 756 32.81 -11.77 23.01
CA GLY A 756 33.31 -12.98 22.35
C GLY A 756 33.43 -14.13 23.37
N CYS A 757 33.19 -15.36 22.92
CA CYS A 757 33.23 -16.57 23.73
C CYS A 757 34.01 -17.69 23.03
N ALA A 758 34.96 -18.32 23.72
CA ALA A 758 35.80 -19.38 23.15
C ALA A 758 35.41 -20.77 23.69
N GLY A 759 34.72 -21.56 22.86
CA GLY A 759 34.33 -22.93 23.19
C GLY A 759 33.09 -23.01 24.08
N SER A 760 33.21 -23.51 25.32
CA SER A 760 32.06 -23.84 26.18
C SER A 760 31.96 -22.96 27.42
N VAL A 761 30.97 -22.07 27.40
CA VAL A 761 30.72 -21.01 28.39
C VAL A 761 29.47 -21.29 29.22
N ASP A 762 29.48 -20.90 30.49
CA ASP A 762 28.31 -20.93 31.37
C ASP A 762 27.96 -19.51 31.86
N PHE A 763 26.70 -19.13 31.67
CA PHE A 763 26.14 -17.84 32.11
C PHE A 763 25.25 -17.97 33.36
N GLY A 764 25.18 -19.17 33.96
CA GLY A 764 24.29 -19.50 35.09
C GLY A 764 23.03 -20.28 34.69
N SER A 765 22.78 -20.44 33.38
CA SER A 765 21.75 -21.32 32.81
C SER A 765 22.24 -22.75 32.55
N GLY A 766 23.52 -23.04 32.81
CA GLY A 766 24.21 -24.23 32.34
C GLY A 766 25.02 -23.97 31.08
N LYS A 767 25.95 -24.88 30.79
CA LYS A 767 26.93 -24.75 29.71
C LYS A 767 26.30 -24.74 28.31
N ILE A 768 26.68 -23.72 27.54
CA ILE A 768 26.56 -23.69 26.09
C ILE A 768 27.76 -24.46 25.51
N THR A 769 27.54 -25.19 24.41
CA THR A 769 28.55 -26.05 23.77
C THR A 769 28.47 -25.97 22.24
N THR A 770 28.06 -24.82 21.70
CA THR A 770 27.74 -24.65 20.28
C THR A 770 28.79 -23.88 19.47
N GLY A 771 29.86 -23.37 20.11
CA GLY A 771 30.98 -22.73 19.40
C GLY A 771 31.68 -23.68 18.43
N LEU A 772 32.00 -23.17 17.23
CA LEU A 772 32.45 -23.99 16.11
C LEU A 772 33.92 -23.80 15.72
N GLY A 773 34.63 -22.85 16.32
CA GLY A 773 36.03 -22.59 16.00
C GLY A 773 36.82 -21.91 17.11
N ALA A 774 37.07 -20.61 16.92
CA ALA A 774 37.89 -19.78 17.79
C ALA A 774 37.01 -19.05 18.84
N GLU A 775 37.01 -17.72 18.83
CA GLU A 775 36.12 -16.88 19.63
C GLU A 775 34.86 -16.59 18.81
N ASP A 776 33.66 -16.91 19.30
CA ASP A 776 32.36 -16.68 18.64
C ASP A 776 31.60 -15.46 19.23
N ILE A 777 30.66 -14.86 18.48
CA ILE A 777 29.79 -13.78 18.97
C ILE A 777 28.91 -14.30 20.11
N CYS A 778 29.05 -13.69 21.28
CA CYS A 778 28.35 -14.09 22.49
C CYS A 778 27.34 -13.01 22.90
N VAL A 779 26.06 -13.39 23.04
CA VAL A 779 24.96 -12.48 23.35
C VAL A 779 24.13 -13.03 24.51
N ALA A 780 24.09 -12.33 25.65
CA ALA A 780 23.37 -12.75 26.84
C ALA A 780 22.33 -11.70 27.27
N ARG A 781 21.05 -12.02 27.11
CA ARG A 781 19.92 -11.21 27.60
C ARG A 781 19.59 -11.65 29.02
N MET A 782 19.69 -10.74 29.98
CA MET A 782 19.56 -11.03 31.41
C MET A 782 18.46 -10.21 32.08
N ASP A 783 17.91 -10.73 33.18
CA ASP A 783 17.05 -9.97 34.09
C ASP A 783 17.85 -8.88 34.85
N ALA A 784 17.17 -8.07 35.65
CA ALA A 784 17.80 -7.00 36.43
C ALA A 784 18.80 -7.49 37.51
N ALA A 785 18.78 -8.78 37.87
CA ALA A 785 19.69 -9.45 38.81
C ALA A 785 20.83 -10.20 38.10
N PHE A 786 20.98 -10.04 36.79
CA PHE A 786 21.95 -10.72 35.94
C PHE A 786 21.76 -12.25 35.90
N SER A 787 20.52 -12.72 35.94
CA SER A 787 20.16 -14.10 35.60
C SER A 787 19.85 -14.15 34.09
N PRO A 788 20.38 -15.13 33.34
CA PRO A 788 20.07 -15.25 31.91
C PRO A 788 18.59 -15.55 31.68
N ILE A 789 17.96 -14.80 30.76
CA ILE A 789 16.64 -15.08 30.19
C ILE A 789 16.82 -15.99 28.97
N TRP A 790 17.75 -15.61 28.09
CA TRP A 790 18.30 -16.42 27.02
C TRP A 790 19.74 -16.00 26.73
N VAL A 791 20.51 -16.91 26.15
CA VAL A 791 21.91 -16.67 25.76
C VAL A 791 22.18 -17.35 24.42
N ARG A 792 23.06 -16.75 23.64
CA ARG A 792 23.49 -17.23 22.31
C ARG A 792 24.98 -17.14 22.12
N GLN A 793 25.48 -18.08 21.32
CA GLN A 793 26.83 -18.14 20.76
C GLN A 793 26.64 -18.33 19.25
N ILE A 794 27.25 -17.48 18.43
CA ILE A 794 27.02 -17.41 16.97
C ILE A 794 28.37 -17.15 16.28
N GLY A 795 28.80 -18.04 15.38
CA GLY A 795 30.10 -17.92 14.74
C GLY A 795 30.38 -19.02 13.71
N GLY A 796 31.52 -18.91 13.04
CA GLY A 796 32.05 -19.78 12.00
C GLY A 796 33.22 -20.62 12.51
N LEU A 797 34.36 -20.55 11.83
CA LEU A 797 35.60 -21.27 12.23
C LEU A 797 36.69 -20.34 12.78
N LEU A 798 36.61 -19.03 12.47
CA LEU A 798 37.55 -17.99 12.88
C LEU A 798 36.95 -17.10 13.99
N ASP A 799 37.63 -16.00 14.32
CA ASP A 799 37.23 -15.03 15.35
C ASP A 799 36.00 -14.18 14.94
N ASP A 800 34.81 -14.51 15.44
CA ASP A 800 33.62 -13.66 15.39
C ASP A 800 33.43 -12.97 16.76
N ARG A 801 33.18 -11.65 16.77
CA ARG A 801 33.22 -10.86 18.02
C ARG A 801 32.03 -9.91 18.10
N GLY A 802 31.18 -10.10 19.12
CA GLY A 802 30.19 -9.11 19.50
C GLY A 802 30.88 -7.87 20.06
N ARG A 803 30.58 -6.69 19.51
CA ARG A 803 31.30 -5.43 19.81
C ARG A 803 30.49 -4.52 20.71
N ALA A 804 29.26 -4.23 20.30
CA ALA A 804 28.40 -3.22 20.92
C ALA A 804 26.94 -3.70 21.02
N ALA A 805 26.22 -3.20 22.01
CA ALA A 805 24.88 -3.63 22.40
C ALA A 805 23.93 -2.44 22.50
N GLY A 806 22.65 -2.68 22.28
CA GLY A 806 21.61 -1.66 22.42
C GLY A 806 20.21 -2.23 22.49
N PHE A 807 19.25 -1.33 22.63
CA PHE A 807 17.83 -1.64 22.58
C PHE A 807 17.12 -0.66 21.65
N THR A 808 16.29 -1.19 20.74
CA THR A 808 15.39 -0.35 19.94
C THR A 808 14.27 0.23 20.82
N PRO A 809 13.56 1.27 20.37
CA PRO A 809 12.24 1.60 20.90
C PRO A 809 11.35 0.35 20.96
N GLY A 810 10.59 0.20 22.05
CA GLY A 810 9.89 -1.04 22.38
C GLY A 810 10.75 -2.12 23.05
N GLY A 811 12.05 -1.87 23.27
CA GLY A 811 12.90 -2.69 24.13
C GLY A 811 13.45 -3.97 23.50
N LYS A 812 13.64 -4.02 22.16
CA LYS A 812 14.21 -5.21 21.50
C LYS A 812 15.74 -5.15 21.43
N PRO A 813 16.48 -6.21 21.80
CA PRO A 813 17.93 -6.31 21.69
C PRO A 813 18.44 -6.05 20.27
N LEU A 814 19.44 -5.18 20.16
CA LEU A 814 20.24 -4.93 18.98
C LEU A 814 21.71 -5.16 19.34
N VAL A 815 22.46 -5.83 18.47
CA VAL A 815 23.91 -6.06 18.59
C VAL A 815 24.59 -5.62 17.31
N ALA A 816 25.76 -5.01 17.44
CA ALA A 816 26.72 -4.87 16.35
C ALA A 816 27.94 -5.77 16.62
N ALA A 817 28.38 -6.50 15.61
CA ALA A 817 29.47 -7.47 15.70
C ALA A 817 30.37 -7.40 14.45
N GLY A 818 31.59 -7.93 14.58
CA GLY A 818 32.46 -8.26 13.45
C GLY A 818 32.49 -9.78 13.24
N PHE A 819 32.50 -10.26 12.00
CA PHE A 819 32.45 -11.69 11.66
C PHE A 819 33.41 -12.11 10.52
N ARG A 820 33.58 -13.44 10.37
CA ARG A 820 34.59 -14.25 9.68
C ARG A 820 35.08 -13.88 8.28
N ASP A 821 35.25 -14.80 7.32
CA ASP A 821 34.77 -16.19 7.15
C ASP A 821 33.27 -16.36 6.82
N GLN A 822 32.62 -17.48 7.17
CA GLN A 822 31.25 -17.82 6.75
C GLN A 822 30.38 -18.24 7.95
N VAL A 823 29.29 -17.51 8.19
CA VAL A 823 28.44 -17.64 9.39
C VAL A 823 26.96 -17.71 9.04
N ASP A 824 26.22 -18.67 9.59
CA ASP A 824 24.76 -18.73 9.51
C ASP A 824 24.12 -18.09 10.74
N PHE A 825 23.49 -16.93 10.54
CA PHE A 825 22.77 -16.20 11.57
C PHE A 825 21.30 -16.71 11.69
N ASP A 826 21.11 -18.01 11.90
CA ASP A 826 19.82 -18.75 11.94
C ASP A 826 18.93 -18.66 10.67
N THR A 827 19.47 -18.33 9.49
CA THR A 827 18.65 -18.25 8.27
C THR A 827 18.66 -19.53 7.44
N GLY A 828 19.55 -20.49 7.74
CA GLY A 828 19.78 -21.67 6.90
C GLY A 828 20.61 -21.34 5.64
N ILE A 829 21.10 -20.11 5.55
CA ILE A 829 21.98 -19.57 4.52
C ILE A 829 23.10 -18.83 5.25
N ALA A 830 24.35 -19.22 5.00
CA ALA A 830 25.49 -18.63 5.68
C ALA A 830 26.09 -17.47 4.86
N ASP A 831 26.05 -16.27 5.43
CA ASP A 831 26.71 -15.08 4.90
C ASP A 831 28.22 -15.28 4.85
N ILE A 832 28.87 -14.63 3.87
CA ILE A 832 30.32 -14.73 3.66
C ILE A 832 30.90 -13.32 3.73
N SER A 833 31.85 -13.12 4.65
CA SER A 833 32.67 -11.93 4.74
C SER A 833 33.56 -11.80 3.50
N LYS A 834 33.62 -10.60 2.93
CA LYS A 834 34.37 -10.30 1.70
C LYS A 834 35.80 -9.84 2.01
N GLY A 835 36.02 -9.34 3.23
CA GLY A 835 37.29 -8.85 3.74
C GLY A 835 38.01 -9.83 4.69
N GLN A 836 38.55 -9.29 5.79
CA GLN A 836 39.14 -10.06 6.89
C GLN A 836 38.32 -10.01 8.19
N GLU A 837 37.39 -9.07 8.27
CA GLU A 837 36.35 -8.87 9.28
C GLU A 837 35.32 -7.99 8.56
N ASP A 838 34.05 -8.41 8.54
CA ASP A 838 32.93 -7.61 8.05
C ASP A 838 31.94 -7.33 9.18
N ILE A 839 31.12 -6.29 9.04
CA ILE A 839 30.20 -5.84 10.10
C ILE A 839 28.86 -6.54 9.94
N VAL A 840 28.26 -7.00 11.05
CA VAL A 840 26.87 -7.43 11.09
C VAL A 840 26.09 -6.72 12.19
N LEU A 841 24.89 -6.23 11.85
CA LEU A 841 23.85 -5.88 12.81
C LEU A 841 22.91 -7.06 13.00
N LEU A 842 22.67 -7.43 14.27
CA LEU A 842 21.77 -8.52 14.66
C LEU A 842 20.68 -7.97 15.56
N ARG A 843 19.41 -8.16 15.21
CA ARG A 843 18.27 -7.81 16.08
C ARG A 843 17.52 -9.05 16.52
N PHE A 844 17.30 -9.18 17.82
CA PHE A 844 16.68 -10.36 18.42
C PHE A 844 15.31 -10.06 19.03
N ASN A 845 14.50 -11.10 19.17
CA ASN A 845 13.29 -11.08 19.97
C ASN A 845 13.64 -11.06 21.47
N ASP A 846 13.13 -10.07 22.21
CA ASP A 846 13.51 -9.86 23.61
C ASP A 846 13.23 -11.05 24.53
N ALA A 847 12.16 -11.82 24.26
CA ALA A 847 11.73 -12.92 25.10
C ALA A 847 12.35 -14.28 24.73
N SER A 848 12.58 -14.55 23.43
CA SER A 848 13.01 -15.87 22.96
C SER A 848 14.45 -15.96 22.45
N GLY A 849 15.11 -14.83 22.14
CA GLY A 849 16.44 -14.81 21.53
C GLY A 849 16.48 -15.24 20.06
N ALA A 850 15.33 -15.59 19.47
CA ALA A 850 15.24 -15.80 18.03
C ALA A 850 15.63 -14.51 17.28
N LEU A 851 16.38 -14.62 16.19
CA LEU A 851 16.72 -13.48 15.35
C LEU A 851 15.44 -12.95 14.66
N GLU A 852 15.23 -11.64 14.65
CA GLU A 852 14.17 -10.99 13.87
C GLU A 852 14.68 -10.56 12.49
N TRP A 853 15.94 -10.13 12.41
CA TRP A 853 16.71 -9.93 11.17
C TRP A 853 18.20 -9.74 11.47
N HIS A 854 19.04 -9.97 10.47
CA HIS A 854 20.43 -9.47 10.42
C HIS A 854 20.57 -8.43 9.29
N LYS A 855 21.66 -7.66 9.29
CA LYS A 855 22.19 -6.95 8.11
C LYS A 855 23.72 -6.98 8.11
N VAL A 856 24.31 -7.48 7.03
CA VAL A 856 25.75 -7.45 6.79
C VAL A 856 26.15 -6.18 6.03
N PHE A 857 27.24 -5.55 6.46
CA PHE A 857 27.86 -4.39 5.81
C PHE A 857 29.36 -4.67 5.62
N GLY A 858 29.79 -4.80 4.37
CA GLY A 858 31.11 -5.35 4.07
C GLY A 858 31.52 -5.30 2.60
N ASP A 859 32.82 -5.25 2.37
CA ASP A 859 33.49 -5.23 1.06
C ASP A 859 34.88 -5.88 1.14
N ASP A 860 35.68 -5.79 0.07
CA ASP A 860 36.99 -6.46 -0.02
C ASP A 860 38.05 -5.92 0.98
N GLY A 861 37.75 -4.85 1.72
CA GLY A 861 38.58 -4.27 2.78
C GLY A 861 38.29 -4.85 4.18
N ASN A 862 39.13 -4.55 5.17
CA ASN A 862 38.86 -4.95 6.55
C ASN A 862 37.97 -3.90 7.23
N SER A 863 36.81 -4.32 7.73
CA SER A 863 35.70 -3.45 8.17
C SER A 863 35.17 -3.86 9.55
N ARG A 864 35.41 -3.04 10.58
CA ARG A 864 35.05 -3.35 11.98
C ARG A 864 34.20 -2.26 12.61
N VAL A 865 33.13 -2.67 13.30
CA VAL A 865 32.37 -1.80 14.21
C VAL A 865 33.03 -1.80 15.59
N GLU A 866 33.01 -0.65 16.26
CA GLU A 866 33.56 -0.49 17.61
C GLU A 866 32.48 -0.20 18.65
N ASP A 867 31.55 0.71 18.34
CA ASP A 867 30.47 1.09 19.25
C ASP A 867 29.16 1.45 18.49
N LEU A 868 28.01 1.33 19.17
CA LEU A 868 26.68 1.66 18.67
C LEU A 868 25.87 2.48 19.68
N ALA A 869 25.11 3.45 19.18
CA ALA A 869 24.12 4.17 19.99
C ALA A 869 22.78 4.25 19.25
N VAL A 870 21.70 3.87 19.94
CA VAL A 870 20.32 3.88 19.39
C VAL A 870 19.54 5.04 19.99
N ASP A 871 18.85 5.79 19.14
CA ASP A 871 17.92 6.85 19.55
C ASP A 871 16.68 6.20 20.21
N PRO A 872 16.41 6.46 21.51
CA PRO A 872 15.30 5.83 22.23
C PRO A 872 13.92 6.35 21.78
N THR A 873 13.86 7.42 20.99
CA THR A 873 12.64 8.04 20.47
C THR A 873 12.39 7.65 19.01
N THR A 874 13.38 7.82 18.14
CA THR A 874 13.23 7.57 16.70
C THR A 874 13.63 6.16 16.28
N GLY A 875 14.44 5.47 17.08
CA GLY A 875 15.03 4.17 16.73
C GLY A 875 16.18 4.24 15.72
N ALA A 876 16.60 5.44 15.31
CA ALA A 876 17.79 5.62 14.47
C ALA A 876 19.04 5.06 15.16
N ILE A 877 19.89 4.38 14.38
CA ILE A 877 21.08 3.68 14.87
C ILE A 877 22.31 4.46 14.40
N THR A 878 23.16 4.88 15.32
CA THR A 878 24.50 5.40 14.97
C THR A 878 25.54 4.33 15.25
N LEU A 879 26.35 3.98 14.25
CA LEU A 879 27.51 3.11 14.42
C LEU A 879 28.80 3.91 14.22
N VAL A 880 29.82 3.57 14.98
CA VAL A 880 31.20 4.02 14.73
C VAL A 880 32.14 2.82 14.61
N GLY A 881 33.19 2.98 13.81
CA GLY A 881 34.17 1.91 13.63
C GLY A 881 35.32 2.27 12.70
N GLU A 882 36.13 1.26 12.38
CA GLU A 882 37.35 1.34 11.58
C GLU A 882 37.20 0.61 10.24
N PHE A 883 37.87 1.12 9.20
CA PHE A 883 37.96 0.49 7.89
C PHE A 883 39.34 0.70 7.26
N SER A 884 39.71 -0.13 6.28
CA SER A 884 40.97 -0.01 5.56
C SER A 884 40.91 -0.56 4.13
N PHE A 885 41.58 0.13 3.20
CA PHE A 885 41.52 -0.06 1.75
C PHE A 885 40.18 0.40 1.16
N ASN A 886 39.22 -0.50 1.01
CA ASN A 886 37.82 -0.15 0.78
C ASN A 886 37.13 0.00 2.15
N GLY A 887 35.91 0.52 2.18
CA GLY A 887 35.19 0.74 3.43
C GLY A 887 33.67 0.65 3.23
N PRO A 888 32.98 0.05 4.21
CA PRO A 888 31.81 -0.77 3.97
C PRO A 888 30.65 0.07 3.42
N SER A 889 30.00 -0.44 2.38
CA SER A 889 28.79 0.19 1.85
C SER A 889 27.60 -0.08 2.75
N PHE A 890 27.11 0.97 3.39
CA PHE A 890 25.87 0.96 4.17
C PHE A 890 24.60 1.15 3.31
N GLY A 891 24.73 1.13 1.98
CA GLY A 891 23.69 1.56 1.02
C GLY A 891 23.83 3.02 0.57
N GLY A 892 24.81 3.74 1.09
CA GLY A 892 25.20 5.09 0.66
C GLY A 892 26.45 5.09 -0.24
N PRO A 893 27.16 6.22 -0.36
CA PRO A 893 28.43 6.31 -1.09
C PRO A 893 29.50 5.38 -0.50
N THR A 894 30.19 4.62 -1.35
CA THR A 894 31.31 3.75 -0.95
C THR A 894 32.44 4.56 -0.31
N LEU A 895 32.99 4.08 0.81
CA LEU A 895 34.18 4.65 1.41
C LEU A 895 35.43 4.02 0.76
N SER A 896 36.51 4.79 0.60
CA SER A 896 37.80 4.23 0.17
C SER A 896 38.97 5.08 0.66
N ASN A 897 40.05 4.44 1.08
CA ASN A 897 41.30 5.09 1.46
C ASN A 897 42.50 4.13 1.56
N ASN A 898 43.69 4.62 1.23
CA ASN A 898 44.96 3.88 1.29
C ASN A 898 45.55 3.75 2.71
N GLY A 899 44.71 3.64 3.75
CA GLY A 899 45.13 3.57 5.15
C GLY A 899 43.97 3.42 6.14
N ALA A 900 44.29 2.96 7.36
CA ALA A 900 43.31 2.75 8.43
C ALA A 900 42.57 4.06 8.78
N SER A 901 41.25 4.02 8.73
CA SER A 901 40.36 5.18 8.74
C SER A 901 39.14 4.89 9.59
N VAL A 902 38.51 5.93 10.12
CA VAL A 902 37.29 5.77 10.95
C VAL A 902 36.04 6.21 10.19
N PHE A 903 34.92 5.57 10.47
CA PHE A 903 33.58 5.97 10.03
C PHE A 903 32.67 6.27 11.23
N ALA A 904 31.71 7.16 10.99
CA ALA A 904 30.50 7.33 11.78
C ALA A 904 29.31 7.32 10.80
N VAL A 905 28.40 6.36 10.95
CA VAL A 905 27.22 6.19 10.09
C VAL A 905 25.96 6.29 10.93
N LYS A 906 24.96 7.02 10.43
CA LYS A 906 23.59 7.06 10.95
C LYS A 906 22.69 6.29 10.00
N LEU A 907 21.94 5.34 10.55
CA LEU A 907 20.92 4.54 9.91
C LEU A 907 19.54 4.86 10.52
N ASP A 908 18.47 4.57 9.78
CA ASP A 908 17.10 4.64 10.31
C ASP A 908 16.76 3.43 11.21
N ALA A 909 15.52 3.39 11.75
CA ALA A 909 15.03 2.30 12.58
C ALA A 909 14.79 0.96 11.84
N ALA A 910 14.84 0.97 10.51
CA ALA A 910 14.89 -0.22 9.65
C ALA A 910 16.33 -0.57 9.22
N ALA A 911 17.34 0.09 9.81
CA ALA A 911 18.76 -0.02 9.49
C ALA A 911 19.09 0.28 8.01
N SER A 912 18.41 1.27 7.41
CA SER A 912 18.71 1.82 6.07
C SER A 912 19.61 3.05 6.18
N HIS A 913 20.39 3.37 5.14
CA HIS A 913 21.31 4.51 5.15
C HIS A 913 20.60 5.86 5.33
N VAL A 914 21.11 6.71 6.22
CA VAL A 914 20.71 8.12 6.32
C VAL A 914 21.91 9.04 6.06
N PHE A 915 23.06 8.75 6.67
CA PHE A 915 24.27 9.58 6.55
C PHE A 915 25.53 8.79 6.91
N THR A 916 26.64 9.01 6.21
CA THR A 916 27.97 8.55 6.64
C THR A 916 28.96 9.69 6.60
N LYS A 917 29.80 9.78 7.63
CA LYS A 917 31.03 10.58 7.62
C LYS A 917 32.22 9.67 7.90
N SER A 918 33.31 9.87 7.18
CA SER A 918 34.60 9.24 7.46
C SER A 918 35.66 10.28 7.81
N HIS A 919 36.69 9.85 8.53
CA HIS A 919 37.93 10.60 8.74
C HIS A 919 39.08 9.73 8.26
N LEU A 920 39.68 10.14 7.15
CA LEU A 920 40.60 9.33 6.36
C LEU A 920 42.02 9.43 6.92
N GLY A 921 42.59 8.30 7.34
CA GLY A 921 43.99 8.21 7.78
C GLY A 921 44.98 8.41 6.63
N SER A 922 46.28 8.47 6.94
CA SER A 922 47.34 8.40 5.93
C SER A 922 47.92 6.98 5.87
N SER A 923 48.65 6.69 4.80
CA SER A 923 49.52 5.48 4.72
C SER A 923 50.68 5.48 5.74
N SER A 924 50.78 6.52 6.58
CA SER A 924 51.75 6.69 7.67
C SER A 924 51.11 6.89 9.05
N GLY A 925 49.78 6.76 9.17
CA GLY A 925 49.04 7.05 10.39
C GLY A 925 47.55 6.77 10.28
N GLY A 926 47.08 5.78 11.04
CA GLY A 926 45.65 5.49 11.16
C GLY A 926 44.95 6.30 12.24
N TYR A 927 43.64 6.44 12.10
CA TYR A 927 42.74 6.85 13.17
C TYR A 927 42.07 5.62 13.81
N ALA A 928 41.64 5.76 15.07
CA ALA A 928 40.75 4.82 15.77
C ALA A 928 39.58 5.56 16.43
N VAL A 929 38.51 4.85 16.75
CA VAL A 929 37.28 5.38 17.37
C VAL A 929 36.77 4.43 18.45
N ASP A 930 36.79 4.88 19.71
CA ASP A 930 36.60 4.01 20.86
C ASP A 930 35.15 3.94 21.38
N ALA A 931 34.33 4.99 21.15
CA ALA A 931 32.97 5.10 21.70
C ALA A 931 32.07 6.11 20.94
N VAL A 932 30.74 5.90 21.02
CA VAL A 932 29.68 6.82 20.59
C VAL A 932 28.51 6.86 21.58
N THR A 933 27.93 8.04 21.78
CA THR A 933 26.68 8.23 22.54
C THR A 933 25.77 9.24 21.84
N LEU A 934 24.53 9.40 22.28
CA LEU A 934 23.58 10.38 21.74
C LEU A 934 23.22 11.43 22.78
N ASN A 935 23.30 12.70 22.39
CA ASN A 935 22.78 13.81 23.20
C ASN A 935 21.24 13.81 23.22
N ALA A 936 20.64 14.59 24.12
CA ALA A 936 19.20 14.66 24.32
C ALA A 936 18.37 15.15 23.09
N SER A 937 19.01 15.56 22.00
CA SER A 937 18.37 15.91 20.72
C SER A 937 18.57 14.86 19.61
N GLY A 938 19.22 13.73 19.88
CA GLY A 938 19.51 12.68 18.89
C GLY A 938 20.77 12.92 18.04
N GLY A 939 21.63 13.87 18.46
CA GLY A 939 22.92 14.15 17.84
C GLY A 939 24.05 13.31 18.45
N ALA A 940 24.89 12.72 17.60
CA ALA A 940 25.92 11.78 18.03
C ALA A 940 27.18 12.45 18.58
N VAL A 941 27.70 11.92 19.68
CA VAL A 941 28.92 12.37 20.36
C VAL A 941 29.89 11.20 20.42
N TYR A 942 31.03 11.29 19.73
CA TYR A 942 32.02 10.20 19.63
C TYR A 942 33.46 10.70 19.75
N THR A 943 34.38 9.78 20.00
CA THR A 943 35.81 10.08 20.26
C THR A 943 36.70 9.55 19.14
N ILE A 944 37.51 10.40 18.51
CA ILE A 944 38.58 9.96 17.61
C ILE A 944 39.92 10.08 18.33
N ARG A 945 40.83 9.14 18.04
CA ARG A 945 42.24 9.16 18.44
C ARG A 945 43.14 8.89 17.22
N SER A 946 44.35 9.44 17.23
CA SER A 946 45.38 9.16 16.23
C SER A 946 46.32 8.06 16.71
N ASN A 947 46.59 7.07 15.87
CA ASN A 947 47.52 5.97 16.17
C ASN A 947 48.97 6.27 15.73
N SER A 948 49.22 7.42 15.09
CA SER A 948 50.57 7.96 14.91
C SER A 948 50.68 9.38 15.46
N GLY A 949 51.92 9.81 15.78
CA GLY A 949 52.24 11.19 16.19
C GLY A 949 52.14 12.22 15.05
N GLY A 950 51.30 11.97 14.04
CA GLY A 950 50.86 12.95 13.06
C GLY A 950 49.90 13.96 13.67
N TRP A 951 49.86 15.16 13.09
CA TRP A 951 49.07 16.27 13.64
C TRP A 951 47.59 16.20 13.23
N VAL A 952 46.73 16.70 14.13
CA VAL A 952 45.26 16.86 13.98
C VAL A 952 44.45 15.56 14.10
N GLY A 953 43.32 15.64 14.83
CA GLY A 953 42.25 14.63 14.80
C GLY A 953 41.80 14.11 16.16
N SER A 954 42.70 14.00 17.15
CA SER A 954 42.34 13.42 18.45
C SER A 954 41.46 14.35 19.29
N GLY A 955 40.32 13.84 19.76
CA GLY A 955 39.37 14.60 20.58
C GLY A 955 37.92 14.12 20.43
N VAL A 956 36.98 14.95 20.90
CA VAL A 956 35.54 14.64 20.88
C VAL A 956 34.85 15.39 19.74
N PHE A 957 33.93 14.72 19.06
CA PHE A 957 33.17 15.24 17.94
C PHE A 957 31.68 15.14 18.25
N VAL A 958 30.96 16.25 18.05
CA VAL A 958 29.50 16.32 18.13
C VAL A 958 28.96 16.52 16.72
N LEU A 959 28.20 15.54 16.23
CA LEU A 959 27.30 15.70 15.09
C LEU A 959 25.97 16.27 15.57
N ALA A 960 25.39 17.16 14.76
CA ALA A 960 23.99 17.51 14.89
C ALA A 960 23.09 16.27 14.64
N PRO A 961 21.82 16.28 15.11
CA PRO A 961 20.84 15.23 14.84
C PRO A 961 20.62 14.96 13.34
#